data_AF-A0A5B8XQ88-F1
#
_entry.id   AF-A0A5B8XQ88-F1
#
_cell.length_a   1.000
_cell.length_b   1.000
_cell.length_c   1.000
_cell.angle_alpha   90.00
_cell.angle_beta   90.00
_cell.angle_gamma   90.00
#
_symmetry.space_group_name_H-M   'P 1'
#
loop_
_entity.id
_entity.type
_entity.pdbx_description
1 polymer ?
#
loop_
_entity_poly.entity_id
_entity_poly.type
_entity_poly.pdbx_seq_one_letter_code
_entity_poly.pdbx_strand_id
1 'polypeptide(L)'
;MFFGALMMKIRALIFLLIISMFGAACGTDDAESQLPADEWGRTLFDPTGDEEIAPTKDDAVTGQRGLPVSVDTASTAVWEVKNAWEDTNTAAARAAGIAWGENSGLNWDQKYQAWINSMPKTQTEGGYSRDTFMLKTPWGVELPAPALECAEVAIFLRVAFASWYNLPFFMEARDREGRIYFGHFGMRRDSGKYGSMPDFKNRYRDYSDRALDVMAGGDWPSDPDLAKKKIPGSFDDAQPMIGPDAHAGAYFDRVFLNKRTGHFLSILLAYFGSVNLADPSNTFNIKAEAVQAGDVLVDRWQAQGIGHVMVVVRRNDAGQKQVGDEMIPQIEAELASGSMPRRQPVWESPGSSKYAFTKSSTGGEGYEANNGGIKRWRTAKNVGGSWTNVVPATHTRDWINSTDKEAIAARPERFKEILVELSPDQKRDVLLETIEARRQHLQQYPASCSARIKREEAFDAFYVLMKEEFNMDPATVDAEYRTLADYVFAELDYGSSKTCCWNRSTSNMYEIAMDYNVKLQETQCTAPVVFMNRDDAGDGYDLFRQHAIELGRGDQWVAWSADESCPQAGVAVDTIVESDVADYCSIASDLPEDPVDPVQGEALDLEFSGAGAIPDNDPAGLSLSASTQDERLIAEASVFVDITHSWRGDLSITLVHPDGTREVIQEANPGDSEDNLNIRLASAGLVGKSAAGAYELIVIDNAGSDTGSVVKAVLELKVAE
;
A
#
# COMPACT_ATOMS: atom_id res chain seq x y z
N MET A 1 16.93 59.33 -35.34
CA MET A 1 16.84 60.22 -36.52
C MET A 1 16.95 59.36 -37.77
N PHE A 2 16.12 59.70 -38.76
CA PHE A 2 16.02 59.20 -40.14
C PHE A 2 17.12 58.28 -40.71
N PHE A 3 16.64 57.15 -41.26
CA PHE A 3 17.04 56.44 -42.48
C PHE A 3 18.43 56.70 -43.11
N GLY A 4 19.18 55.60 -43.32
CA GLY A 4 19.91 55.38 -44.58
C GLY A 4 21.27 54.70 -44.47
N ALA A 5 21.33 53.38 -44.70
CA ALA A 5 22.36 52.76 -45.54
C ALA A 5 21.92 51.34 -45.97
N LEU A 6 22.04 51.09 -47.27
CA LEU A 6 21.37 50.12 -48.10
C LEU A 6 22.43 49.28 -48.84
N MET A 7 22.22 47.96 -48.92
CA MET A 7 22.64 46.98 -49.97
C MET A 7 24.14 46.93 -50.37
N MET A 8 24.74 45.77 -50.69
CA MET A 8 24.33 44.90 -51.81
C MET A 8 25.17 43.61 -51.94
N LYS A 9 24.45 42.49 -52.21
CA LYS A 9 24.78 41.27 -53.01
C LYS A 9 25.77 40.20 -52.48
N ILE A 10 25.29 38.94 -52.44
CA ILE A 10 25.49 37.91 -53.50
C ILE A 10 24.38 36.83 -53.41
N ARG A 11 23.81 36.46 -54.56
CA ARG A 11 22.90 35.32 -54.82
C ARG A 11 23.28 34.71 -56.18
N ALA A 12 23.41 33.38 -56.27
CA ALA A 12 23.04 32.49 -57.39
C ALA A 12 23.63 31.09 -57.10
N LEU A 13 22.83 30.06 -56.76
CA LEU A 13 22.07 29.14 -57.62
C LEU A 13 22.89 28.31 -58.63
N ILE A 14 22.93 26.99 -58.43
CA ILE A 14 23.07 25.93 -59.46
C ILE A 14 21.93 24.93 -59.24
N PHE A 15 21.39 24.40 -60.34
CA PHE A 15 20.03 23.86 -60.52
C PHE A 15 20.10 22.46 -61.19
N LEU A 16 19.18 21.54 -60.80
CA LEU A 16 18.68 20.33 -61.51
C LEU A 16 19.62 19.11 -61.73
N LEU A 17 19.23 17.80 -61.77
CA LEU A 17 18.03 16.95 -61.52
C LEU A 17 18.48 15.45 -61.68
N ILE A 18 17.79 14.47 -61.06
CA ILE A 18 17.31 13.15 -61.61
C ILE A 18 17.09 12.06 -60.51
N ILE A 19 15.81 11.88 -60.14
CA ILE A 19 14.92 10.67 -60.01
C ILE A 19 15.41 9.30 -59.44
N SER A 20 14.55 8.75 -58.55
CA SER A 20 14.31 7.34 -58.08
C SER A 20 15.19 6.80 -56.93
N MET A 21 14.75 6.01 -55.92
CA MET A 21 13.50 5.29 -55.57
C MET A 21 13.62 4.75 -54.10
N PHE A 22 12.50 4.60 -53.36
CA PHE A 22 12.25 3.82 -52.09
C PHE A 22 13.06 4.17 -50.81
N GLY A 23 12.52 4.25 -49.58
CA GLY A 23 11.20 3.91 -49.01
C GLY A 23 11.05 4.47 -47.58
N ALA A 24 9.83 4.35 -47.07
CA ALA A 24 9.21 5.10 -45.97
C ALA A 24 9.84 4.97 -44.56
N ALA A 25 9.89 6.11 -43.84
CA ALA A 25 9.57 6.24 -42.42
C ALA A 25 9.34 7.73 -42.10
N CYS A 26 8.08 8.17 -42.09
CA CYS A 26 7.70 9.50 -41.62
C CYS A 26 7.60 9.48 -40.09
N GLY A 27 8.48 10.20 -39.42
CA GLY A 27 8.23 10.73 -38.09
C GLY A 27 7.31 11.95 -38.16
N THR A 28 6.47 12.11 -37.14
CA THR A 28 5.76 13.34 -36.84
C THR A 28 5.90 13.59 -35.34
N ASP A 29 6.80 14.50 -34.98
CA ASP A 29 6.67 15.33 -33.80
C ASP A 29 5.58 16.37 -34.08
N ASP A 30 4.62 16.53 -33.16
CA ASP A 30 4.32 17.82 -32.53
C ASP A 30 3.02 17.75 -31.69
N ALA A 31 3.08 18.43 -30.53
CA ALA A 31 2.02 18.83 -29.61
C ALA A 31 1.67 17.91 -28.41
N GLU A 32 2.67 17.61 -27.57
CA GLU A 32 2.42 17.42 -26.13
C GLU A 32 2.25 18.80 -25.47
N SER A 33 1.02 19.13 -25.05
CA SER A 33 0.78 20.31 -24.23
C SER A 33 1.25 20.04 -22.80
N GLN A 34 2.35 20.68 -22.39
CA GLN A 34 2.87 20.64 -21.02
C GLN A 34 1.84 21.19 -20.02
N LEU A 35 1.24 20.29 -19.26
CA LEU A 35 0.72 20.56 -17.91
C LEU A 35 1.93 20.49 -16.96
N PRO A 36 1.95 21.26 -15.84
CA PRO A 36 3.04 21.16 -14.89
C PRO A 36 3.08 19.72 -14.35
N ALA A 37 4.16 19.03 -14.65
CA ALA A 37 4.48 17.78 -13.99
C ALA A 37 4.52 17.99 -12.47
N ASP A 38 4.01 17.04 -11.70
CA ASP A 38 4.35 16.95 -10.28
C ASP A 38 5.87 16.76 -10.10
N GLU A 39 6.33 16.75 -8.85
CA GLU A 39 7.75 16.60 -8.49
C GLU A 39 8.42 15.33 -9.07
N TRP A 40 7.63 14.40 -9.64
CA TRP A 40 8.05 13.15 -10.27
C TRP A 40 7.64 13.00 -11.75
N GLY A 41 7.17 14.06 -12.43
CA GLY A 41 6.89 14.01 -13.87
C GLY A 41 5.47 13.66 -14.29
N ARG A 42 4.52 13.39 -13.38
CA ARG A 42 3.13 13.00 -13.73
C ARG A 42 2.22 14.21 -13.89
N THR A 43 1.32 14.14 -14.88
CA THR A 43 0.27 15.15 -15.10
C THR A 43 -1.09 14.53 -14.82
N LEU A 44 -1.49 14.52 -13.54
CA LEU A 44 -2.85 14.12 -13.14
C LEU A 44 -3.87 15.11 -13.73
N PHE A 45 -5.09 14.62 -13.99
CA PHE A 45 -6.17 15.53 -14.36
C PHE A 45 -6.64 16.35 -13.17
N ASP A 46 -7.04 17.59 -13.45
CA ASP A 46 -7.60 18.46 -12.45
C ASP A 46 -8.94 17.89 -11.94
N PRO A 47 -9.28 18.10 -10.66
CA PRO A 47 -10.64 17.93 -10.20
C PRO A 47 -11.59 18.77 -11.08
N THR A 48 -12.83 18.31 -11.22
CA THR A 48 -13.91 19.03 -11.92
C THR A 48 -14.06 20.46 -11.42
N GLY A 49 -13.86 20.66 -10.10
CA GLY A 49 -14.09 21.92 -9.41
C GLY A 49 -15.57 22.23 -9.21
N ASP A 50 -16.44 21.25 -9.46
CA ASP A 50 -17.88 21.40 -9.37
C ASP A 50 -18.34 21.38 -7.90
N GLU A 51 -19.23 22.31 -7.55
CA GLU A 51 -19.90 22.26 -6.24
C GLU A 51 -20.92 21.11 -6.20
N GLU A 52 -20.99 20.43 -5.05
CA GLU A 52 -21.89 19.31 -4.89
C GLU A 52 -23.35 19.75 -4.77
N ILE A 53 -24.19 19.18 -5.62
CA ILE A 53 -25.61 19.53 -5.70
C ILE A 53 -26.36 18.96 -4.49
N ALA A 54 -26.86 19.84 -3.63
CA ALA A 54 -27.80 19.48 -2.58
C ALA A 54 -29.20 19.22 -3.18
N PRO A 55 -29.85 18.08 -2.87
CA PRO A 55 -31.20 17.81 -3.33
C PRO A 55 -32.16 18.80 -2.65
N THR A 56 -32.87 19.57 -3.46
CA THR A 56 -33.92 20.51 -2.99
C THR A 56 -35.32 19.91 -3.08
N LYS A 57 -35.43 18.71 -3.65
CA LYS A 57 -36.64 17.91 -3.81
C LYS A 57 -36.30 16.43 -3.69
N ASP A 58 -37.28 15.62 -3.28
CA ASP A 58 -37.11 14.18 -3.10
C ASP A 58 -36.73 13.42 -4.39
N ASP A 59 -37.03 14.00 -5.56
CA ASP A 59 -36.71 13.44 -6.89
C ASP A 59 -35.41 14.00 -7.51
N ALA A 60 -34.71 14.91 -6.81
CA ALA A 60 -33.48 15.49 -7.29
C ALA A 60 -32.32 14.49 -7.21
N VAL A 61 -31.51 14.44 -8.27
CA VAL A 61 -30.24 13.70 -8.25
C VAL A 61 -29.14 14.55 -7.65
N THR A 62 -28.29 13.94 -6.84
CA THR A 62 -27.17 14.60 -6.16
C THR A 62 -25.91 14.70 -7.03
N GLY A 63 -26.04 14.55 -8.35
CA GLY A 63 -24.92 14.44 -9.30
C GLY A 63 -25.16 15.18 -10.60
N GLN A 64 -24.08 15.55 -11.28
CA GLN A 64 -24.15 16.24 -12.56
C GLN A 64 -24.41 15.26 -13.72
N ARG A 65 -25.22 15.70 -14.68
CA ARG A 65 -25.45 14.95 -15.91
C ARG A 65 -24.11 14.76 -16.65
N GLY A 66 -23.75 13.51 -16.92
CA GLY A 66 -22.62 13.11 -17.74
C GLY A 66 -23.03 12.75 -19.16
N LEU A 67 -22.38 11.73 -19.74
CA LEU A 67 -22.59 11.32 -21.13
C LEU A 67 -23.94 10.62 -21.36
N PRO A 68 -24.53 10.71 -22.57
CA PRO A 68 -25.73 9.94 -22.91
C PRO A 68 -25.42 8.44 -22.97
N VAL A 69 -26.34 7.57 -22.52
CA VAL A 69 -26.13 6.10 -22.49
C VAL A 69 -25.89 5.46 -23.86
N SER A 70 -26.15 6.20 -24.95
CA SER A 70 -25.82 5.75 -26.30
C SER A 70 -24.31 5.54 -26.52
N VAL A 71 -23.45 6.15 -25.70
CA VAL A 71 -21.99 5.97 -25.81
C VAL A 71 -21.51 4.56 -25.49
N ASP A 72 -22.32 3.75 -24.81
CA ASP A 72 -21.98 2.36 -24.42
C ASP A 72 -21.79 1.46 -25.65
N THR A 73 -22.39 1.84 -26.78
CA THR A 73 -22.27 1.12 -28.05
C THR A 73 -21.07 1.56 -28.89
N ALA A 74 -20.36 2.61 -28.48
CA ALA A 74 -19.24 3.19 -29.23
C ALA A 74 -18.05 2.22 -29.32
N SER A 75 -17.19 2.44 -30.32
CA SER A 75 -15.93 1.70 -30.49
C SER A 75 -14.96 1.87 -29.30
N THR A 76 -15.12 2.93 -28.52
CA THR A 76 -14.33 3.20 -27.32
C THR A 76 -14.75 2.39 -26.10
N ALA A 77 -15.91 1.70 -26.14
CA ALA A 77 -16.40 0.95 -24.98
C ALA A 77 -15.44 -0.16 -24.53
N VAL A 78 -15.22 -0.25 -23.22
CA VAL A 78 -14.32 -1.18 -22.55
C VAL A 78 -15.08 -2.46 -22.18
N TRP A 79 -16.24 -2.32 -21.52
CA TRP A 79 -17.15 -3.43 -21.24
C TRP A 79 -18.60 -3.00 -21.43
N GLU A 80 -19.46 -3.97 -21.70
CA GLU A 80 -20.90 -3.78 -21.79
C GLU A 80 -21.52 -3.68 -20.39
N VAL A 81 -22.46 -2.76 -20.19
CA VAL A 81 -23.25 -2.66 -18.96
C VAL A 81 -24.46 -3.58 -19.07
N LYS A 82 -24.57 -4.53 -18.14
CA LYS A 82 -25.66 -5.53 -18.08
C LYS A 82 -26.43 -5.51 -16.77
N ASN A 83 -25.84 -4.92 -15.72
CA ASN A 83 -26.40 -4.85 -14.38
C ASN A 83 -26.42 -3.39 -13.92
N ALA A 84 -27.38 -3.04 -13.07
CA ALA A 84 -27.42 -1.77 -12.35
C ALA A 84 -26.97 -1.99 -10.91
N TRP A 85 -26.32 -1.01 -10.28
CA TRP A 85 -25.80 -1.16 -8.92
C TRP A 85 -26.89 -1.47 -7.88
N GLU A 86 -28.11 -0.99 -8.11
CA GLU A 86 -29.28 -1.22 -7.26
C GLU A 86 -29.95 -2.60 -7.44
N ASP A 87 -29.51 -3.40 -8.41
CA ASP A 87 -30.16 -4.70 -8.69
C ASP A 87 -29.99 -5.67 -7.51
N THR A 88 -31.11 -6.19 -7.02
CA THR A 88 -31.15 -7.24 -5.98
C THR A 88 -31.77 -8.55 -6.48
N ASN A 89 -32.60 -8.49 -7.52
CA ASN A 89 -33.51 -9.59 -7.92
C ASN A 89 -33.28 -10.12 -9.34
N THR A 90 -32.36 -9.53 -10.12
CA THR A 90 -32.00 -10.06 -11.45
C THR A 90 -31.35 -11.44 -11.32
N ALA A 91 -31.28 -12.21 -12.40
CA ALA A 91 -30.60 -13.52 -12.36
C ALA A 91 -29.13 -13.39 -11.93
N ALA A 92 -28.43 -12.38 -12.43
CA ALA A 92 -27.06 -12.08 -12.02
C ALA A 92 -26.99 -11.62 -10.55
N ALA A 93 -27.94 -10.80 -10.08
CA ALA A 93 -27.97 -10.37 -8.68
C ALA A 93 -28.31 -11.51 -7.70
N ARG A 94 -29.03 -12.56 -8.14
CA ARG A 94 -29.32 -13.73 -7.31
C ARG A 94 -28.22 -14.78 -7.32
N ALA A 95 -27.31 -14.74 -8.29
CA ALA A 95 -26.18 -15.69 -8.35
C ALA A 95 -25.25 -15.53 -7.12
N ALA A 96 -24.73 -16.67 -6.65
CA ALA A 96 -23.63 -16.70 -5.70
C ALA A 96 -22.38 -16.03 -6.31
N GLY A 97 -21.51 -15.49 -5.45
CA GLY A 97 -20.28 -14.85 -5.87
C GLY A 97 -19.18 -15.02 -4.84
N ILE A 98 -18.19 -14.14 -4.87
CA ILE A 98 -16.93 -14.30 -4.11
C ILE A 98 -17.19 -14.35 -2.59
N ALA A 99 -18.07 -13.49 -2.09
CA ALA A 99 -18.29 -13.27 -0.66
C ALA A 99 -19.78 -13.32 -0.26
N TRP A 100 -20.63 -13.91 -1.11
CA TRP A 100 -22.07 -14.00 -0.86
C TRP A 100 -22.66 -15.27 -1.47
N GLY A 101 -23.64 -15.85 -0.77
CA GLY A 101 -24.41 -16.99 -1.25
C GLY A 101 -25.45 -16.63 -2.31
N GLU A 102 -26.07 -17.65 -2.89
CA GLU A 102 -27.20 -17.49 -3.80
C GLU A 102 -28.38 -16.81 -3.10
N ASN A 103 -29.09 -15.93 -3.79
CA ASN A 103 -30.24 -15.18 -3.27
C ASN A 103 -29.93 -14.37 -2.00
N SER A 104 -28.71 -13.82 -1.88
CA SER A 104 -28.29 -13.05 -0.70
C SER A 104 -29.13 -11.81 -0.39
N GLY A 105 -29.92 -11.33 -1.36
CA GLY A 105 -30.71 -10.09 -1.25
C GLY A 105 -29.87 -8.81 -1.30
N LEU A 106 -28.54 -8.93 -1.41
CA LEU A 106 -27.61 -7.81 -1.49
C LEU A 106 -27.66 -7.16 -2.88
N ASN A 107 -27.64 -5.83 -2.91
CA ASN A 107 -27.36 -5.10 -4.15
C ASN A 107 -25.86 -5.15 -4.48
N TRP A 108 -25.45 -4.67 -5.65
CA TRP A 108 -24.05 -4.77 -6.08
C TRP A 108 -23.09 -3.89 -5.28
N ASP A 109 -23.56 -2.80 -4.67
CA ASP A 109 -22.73 -1.94 -3.82
C ASP A 109 -22.41 -2.64 -2.49
N GLN A 110 -23.40 -3.32 -1.91
CA GLN A 110 -23.22 -4.17 -0.73
C GLN A 110 -22.34 -5.39 -1.04
N LYS A 111 -22.42 -5.95 -2.24
CA LYS A 111 -21.53 -7.04 -2.68
C LYS A 111 -20.09 -6.57 -2.88
N TYR A 112 -19.88 -5.35 -3.36
CA TYR A 112 -18.55 -4.74 -3.42
C TYR A 112 -17.96 -4.62 -2.01
N GLN A 113 -18.75 -4.13 -1.04
CA GLN A 113 -18.34 -4.03 0.36
C GLN A 113 -18.03 -5.42 0.94
N ALA A 114 -18.90 -6.41 0.73
CA ALA A 114 -18.70 -7.78 1.19
C ALA A 114 -17.44 -8.42 0.60
N TRP A 115 -17.16 -8.19 -0.69
CA TRP A 115 -15.95 -8.69 -1.34
C TRP A 115 -14.69 -8.12 -0.71
N ILE A 116 -14.61 -6.80 -0.54
CA ILE A 116 -13.45 -6.15 0.09
C ILE A 116 -13.31 -6.64 1.54
N ASN A 117 -14.40 -6.65 2.31
CA ASN A 117 -14.40 -7.11 3.70
C ASN A 117 -14.06 -8.59 3.87
N SER A 118 -14.10 -9.39 2.81
CA SER A 118 -13.77 -10.82 2.83
C SER A 118 -12.31 -11.13 2.51
N MET A 119 -11.52 -10.13 2.10
CA MET A 119 -10.15 -10.36 1.64
C MET A 119 -9.29 -10.93 2.77
N PRO A 120 -8.59 -12.06 2.55
CA PRO A 120 -7.61 -12.57 3.51
C PRO A 120 -6.41 -11.65 3.62
N LYS A 121 -5.81 -11.56 4.81
CA LYS A 121 -4.46 -11.02 4.99
C LYS A 121 -3.44 -12.02 4.41
N THR A 122 -2.37 -11.50 3.83
CA THR A 122 -1.21 -12.24 3.32
C THR A 122 0.02 -11.36 3.44
N GLN A 123 1.23 -11.89 3.33
CA GLN A 123 2.44 -11.07 3.39
C GLN A 123 2.72 -10.37 2.05
N THR A 124 3.37 -9.21 2.12
CA THR A 124 3.97 -8.54 0.97
C THR A 124 5.19 -9.29 0.46
N GLU A 125 5.40 -9.22 -0.85
CA GLU A 125 6.51 -9.80 -1.59
C GLU A 125 7.59 -8.74 -1.82
N GLY A 126 8.87 -9.10 -1.69
CA GLY A 126 10.00 -8.22 -2.08
C GLY A 126 10.74 -7.50 -0.94
N GLY A 127 10.93 -8.13 0.22
CA GLY A 127 11.97 -7.75 1.19
C GLY A 127 11.50 -7.10 2.49
N TYR A 128 10.23 -6.68 2.58
CA TYR A 128 9.63 -6.18 3.81
C TYR A 128 8.45 -7.08 4.20
N SER A 129 8.47 -7.68 5.38
CA SER A 129 7.38 -8.54 5.87
C SER A 129 6.27 -7.70 6.50
N ARG A 130 5.42 -7.07 5.68
CA ARG A 130 4.18 -6.43 6.13
C ARG A 130 2.97 -7.18 5.62
N ASP A 131 1.83 -7.01 6.27
CA ASP A 131 0.58 -7.57 5.79
C ASP A 131 0.07 -6.78 4.57
N THR A 132 -0.55 -7.47 3.64
CA THR A 132 -1.33 -6.98 2.51
C THR A 132 -2.58 -7.85 2.36
N PHE A 133 -3.39 -7.62 1.33
CA PHE A 133 -4.59 -8.41 1.06
C PHE A 133 -4.41 -9.37 -0.13
N MET A 134 -5.03 -10.54 -0.04
CA MET A 134 -5.15 -11.47 -1.16
C MET A 134 -6.37 -11.10 -2.01
N LEU A 135 -6.14 -10.72 -3.27
CA LEU A 135 -7.20 -10.43 -4.23
C LEU A 135 -7.79 -11.73 -4.76
N LYS A 136 -9.08 -11.97 -4.50
CA LYS A 136 -9.85 -13.07 -5.09
C LYS A 136 -10.71 -12.57 -6.25
N THR A 137 -10.59 -13.20 -7.41
CA THR A 137 -11.43 -12.91 -8.60
C THR A 137 -12.68 -13.80 -8.64
N PRO A 138 -13.72 -13.46 -9.42
CA PRO A 138 -14.91 -14.31 -9.58
C PRO A 138 -14.63 -15.68 -10.21
N TRP A 139 -13.46 -15.85 -10.81
CA TRP A 139 -13.08 -17.06 -11.55
C TRP A 139 -12.10 -17.95 -10.77
N GLY A 140 -11.84 -17.65 -9.49
CA GLY A 140 -10.98 -18.45 -8.63
C GLY A 140 -9.48 -18.14 -8.71
N VAL A 141 -9.08 -17.11 -9.48
CA VAL A 141 -7.70 -16.59 -9.41
C VAL A 141 -7.52 -15.86 -8.08
N GLU A 142 -6.46 -16.21 -7.35
CA GLU A 142 -6.00 -15.53 -6.14
C GLU A 142 -4.59 -14.99 -6.36
N LEU A 143 -4.37 -13.71 -6.09
CA LEU A 143 -3.07 -13.05 -6.19
C LEU A 143 -2.89 -12.04 -5.04
N PRO A 144 -1.69 -11.92 -4.45
CA PRO A 144 -1.40 -10.83 -3.53
C PRO A 144 -1.70 -9.48 -4.17
N ALA A 145 -2.11 -8.48 -3.38
CA ALA A 145 -2.50 -7.17 -3.89
C ALA A 145 -1.45 -6.59 -4.85
N PRO A 146 -1.85 -5.93 -5.95
CA PRO A 146 -0.90 -5.37 -6.90
C PRO A 146 -0.12 -4.22 -6.27
N ALA A 147 1.16 -4.06 -6.64
CA ALA A 147 1.93 -2.90 -6.27
C ALA A 147 1.44 -1.67 -7.04
N LEU A 148 0.72 -0.79 -6.35
CA LEU A 148 0.07 0.38 -6.92
C LEU A 148 0.22 1.59 -5.97
N GLU A 149 -0.02 2.78 -6.51
CA GLU A 149 -0.04 4.00 -5.72
C GLU A 149 -1.28 4.05 -4.80
N CYS A 150 -1.26 4.87 -3.74
CA CYS A 150 -2.33 4.94 -2.75
C CYS A 150 -3.74 5.13 -3.34
N ALA A 151 -3.93 6.08 -4.27
CA ALA A 151 -5.22 6.30 -4.93
C ALA A 151 -5.52 5.24 -5.99
N GLU A 152 -4.48 4.72 -6.63
CA GLU A 152 -4.59 3.70 -7.68
C GLU A 152 -5.18 2.39 -7.12
N VAL A 153 -4.85 2.00 -5.88
CA VAL A 153 -5.44 0.82 -5.21
C VAL A 153 -6.96 0.95 -5.12
N ALA A 154 -7.47 2.09 -4.66
CA ALA A 154 -8.91 2.34 -4.56
C ALA A 154 -9.60 2.28 -5.93
N ILE A 155 -9.01 2.94 -6.93
CA ILE A 155 -9.54 2.98 -8.31
C ILE A 155 -9.54 1.57 -8.91
N PHE A 156 -8.44 0.83 -8.76
CA PHE A 156 -8.31 -0.55 -9.23
C PHE A 156 -9.41 -1.43 -8.65
N LEU A 157 -9.62 -1.41 -7.32
CA LEU A 157 -10.61 -2.24 -6.67
C LEU A 157 -12.03 -1.94 -7.17
N ARG A 158 -12.41 -0.66 -7.29
CA ARG A 158 -13.75 -0.28 -7.78
C ARG A 158 -13.96 -0.66 -9.25
N VAL A 159 -12.97 -0.39 -10.11
CA VAL A 159 -13.04 -0.71 -11.54
C VAL A 159 -13.05 -2.22 -11.76
N ALA A 160 -12.24 -2.96 -11.02
CA ALA A 160 -12.16 -4.41 -11.13
C ALA A 160 -13.55 -5.03 -10.90
N PHE A 161 -14.16 -4.72 -9.75
CA PHE A 161 -15.49 -5.19 -9.41
C PHE A 161 -16.54 -4.75 -10.43
N ALA A 162 -16.54 -3.47 -10.82
CA ALA A 162 -17.51 -2.97 -11.80
C ALA A 162 -17.41 -3.69 -13.15
N SER A 163 -16.20 -3.96 -13.62
CA SER A 163 -15.95 -4.62 -14.90
C SER A 163 -16.33 -6.09 -14.87
N TRP A 164 -15.99 -6.81 -13.78
CA TRP A 164 -16.29 -8.23 -13.62
C TRP A 164 -17.78 -8.54 -13.63
N TYR A 165 -18.58 -7.63 -13.06
CA TYR A 165 -20.03 -7.78 -12.96
C TYR A 165 -20.80 -6.91 -13.95
N ASN A 166 -20.15 -6.37 -14.99
CA ASN A 166 -20.81 -5.57 -16.04
C ASN A 166 -21.66 -4.41 -15.49
N LEU A 167 -21.14 -3.72 -14.46
CA LEU A 167 -21.78 -2.57 -13.83
C LEU A 167 -21.35 -1.27 -14.51
N PRO A 168 -22.19 -0.22 -14.53
CA PRO A 168 -21.79 1.08 -15.01
C PRO A 168 -20.76 1.70 -14.07
N PHE A 169 -19.72 2.30 -14.63
CA PHE A 169 -18.71 3.04 -13.89
C PHE A 169 -18.16 4.16 -14.76
N PHE A 170 -17.91 5.32 -14.16
CA PHE A 170 -17.04 6.33 -14.73
C PHE A 170 -16.52 7.26 -13.64
N MET A 171 -15.33 7.80 -13.87
CA MET A 171 -14.76 8.92 -13.13
C MET A 171 -14.78 10.18 -13.99
N GLU A 172 -14.91 11.30 -13.32
CA GLU A 172 -14.95 12.63 -13.88
C GLU A 172 -13.70 13.41 -13.47
N ALA A 173 -13.18 14.17 -14.42
CA ALA A 173 -12.10 15.10 -14.19
C ALA A 173 -12.23 16.28 -15.17
N ARG A 174 -11.26 17.18 -15.15
CA ARG A 174 -11.21 18.32 -16.05
C ARG A 174 -9.80 18.57 -16.55
N ASP A 175 -9.73 19.16 -17.73
CA ASP A 175 -8.54 19.85 -18.22
C ASP A 175 -8.92 21.21 -18.82
N ARG A 176 -7.98 21.84 -19.53
CA ARG A 176 -8.16 23.15 -20.16
C ARG A 176 -9.31 23.19 -21.19
N GLU A 177 -9.69 22.05 -21.77
CA GLU A 177 -10.75 21.98 -22.78
C GLU A 177 -12.13 21.63 -22.19
N GLY A 178 -12.19 21.20 -20.93
CA GLY A 178 -13.45 20.96 -20.21
C GLY A 178 -13.51 19.62 -19.50
N ARG A 179 -14.74 19.14 -19.24
CA ARG A 179 -15.02 17.89 -18.52
C ARG A 179 -14.52 16.67 -19.31
N ILE A 180 -14.00 15.70 -18.58
CA ILE A 180 -13.44 14.44 -19.07
C ILE A 180 -14.16 13.31 -18.35
N TYR A 181 -14.48 12.24 -19.08
CA TYR A 181 -15.15 11.06 -18.53
C TYR A 181 -14.39 9.80 -18.90
N PHE A 182 -13.89 9.08 -17.91
CA PHE A 182 -13.19 7.80 -18.09
C PHE A 182 -14.00 6.70 -17.42
N GLY A 183 -14.47 5.71 -18.17
CA GLY A 183 -15.31 4.65 -17.61
C GLY A 183 -15.54 3.48 -18.55
N HIS A 184 -16.62 2.74 -18.29
CA HIS A 184 -17.02 1.56 -19.07
C HIS A 184 -17.18 1.83 -20.58
N PHE A 185 -17.53 3.05 -20.97
CA PHE A 185 -17.63 3.52 -22.37
C PHE A 185 -16.29 4.00 -22.96
N GLY A 186 -15.19 3.85 -22.23
CA GLY A 186 -13.86 4.32 -22.59
C GLY A 186 -13.58 5.73 -22.10
N MET A 187 -12.73 6.44 -22.85
CA MET A 187 -12.18 7.76 -22.49
C MET A 187 -12.75 8.81 -23.43
N ARG A 188 -13.57 9.71 -22.89
CA ARG A 188 -14.47 10.54 -23.70
C ARG A 188 -14.64 11.95 -23.14
N ARG A 189 -15.07 12.83 -24.03
CA ARG A 189 -15.75 14.10 -23.73
C ARG A 189 -17.20 14.00 -24.23
N ASP A 190 -17.97 15.04 -23.95
CA ASP A 190 -19.26 15.28 -24.59
C ASP A 190 -19.15 15.33 -26.14
N SER A 191 -18.06 15.90 -26.66
CA SER A 191 -17.77 16.04 -28.08
C SER A 191 -17.32 14.75 -28.77
N GLY A 192 -16.94 13.71 -28.02
CA GLY A 192 -16.49 12.44 -28.60
C GLY A 192 -15.38 11.75 -27.83
N LYS A 193 -14.45 11.12 -28.56
CA LYS A 193 -13.31 10.41 -27.98
C LYS A 193 -12.31 11.41 -27.39
N TYR A 194 -11.75 11.10 -26.22
CA TYR A 194 -10.70 11.92 -25.62
C TYR A 194 -9.37 11.67 -26.36
N GLY A 195 -8.83 12.71 -27.00
CA GLY A 195 -7.54 12.66 -27.71
C GLY A 195 -7.40 11.45 -28.66
N SER A 196 -6.23 10.82 -28.62
CA SER A 196 -5.88 9.63 -29.40
C SER A 196 -6.21 8.31 -28.68
N MET A 197 -7.08 8.35 -27.65
CA MET A 197 -7.33 7.18 -26.80
C MET A 197 -7.87 5.98 -27.61
N PRO A 198 -7.65 4.75 -27.13
CA PRO A 198 -7.97 3.55 -27.89
C PRO A 198 -9.45 3.34 -28.16
N ASP A 199 -9.75 2.78 -29.33
CA ASP A 199 -11.03 2.14 -29.60
C ASP A 199 -11.02 0.72 -29.01
N PHE A 200 -11.24 0.62 -27.70
CA PHE A 200 -11.08 -0.61 -26.90
C PHE A 200 -11.82 -1.81 -27.49
N LYS A 201 -13.07 -1.63 -27.91
CA LYS A 201 -13.92 -2.69 -28.45
C LYS A 201 -13.31 -3.38 -29.67
N ASN A 202 -12.63 -2.60 -30.51
CA ASN A 202 -12.08 -3.05 -31.79
C ASN A 202 -10.62 -3.48 -31.66
N ARG A 203 -9.88 -2.91 -30.70
CA ARG A 203 -8.43 -3.11 -30.57
C ARG A 203 -8.06 -4.27 -29.64
N TYR A 204 -8.81 -4.49 -28.56
CA TYR A 204 -8.44 -5.48 -27.55
C TYR A 204 -9.51 -6.56 -27.39
N ARG A 205 -9.04 -7.75 -27.01
CA ARG A 205 -9.87 -8.95 -26.88
C ARG A 205 -10.65 -8.95 -25.57
N ASP A 206 -11.83 -9.55 -25.63
CA ASP A 206 -12.66 -9.85 -24.48
C ASP A 206 -12.87 -11.36 -24.46
N TYR A 207 -12.33 -12.04 -23.45
CA TYR A 207 -12.43 -13.49 -23.27
C TYR A 207 -13.45 -13.87 -22.17
N SER A 208 -14.38 -12.98 -21.84
CA SER A 208 -15.38 -13.25 -20.79
C SER A 208 -16.28 -14.46 -21.12
N ASP A 209 -16.37 -14.85 -22.39
CA ASP A 209 -17.03 -16.09 -22.83
C ASP A 209 -16.31 -17.37 -22.37
N ARG A 210 -15.03 -17.28 -22.00
CA ARG A 210 -14.23 -18.40 -21.44
C ARG A 210 -14.34 -18.55 -19.92
N ALA A 211 -15.17 -17.75 -19.24
CA ALA A 211 -15.29 -17.78 -17.78
C ALA A 211 -15.60 -19.18 -17.23
N LEU A 212 -16.54 -19.91 -17.83
CA LEU A 212 -16.91 -21.26 -17.39
C LEU A 212 -15.80 -22.29 -17.63
N ASP A 213 -15.03 -22.14 -18.71
CA ASP A 213 -13.89 -23.00 -19.04
C ASP A 213 -12.77 -22.82 -18.02
N VAL A 214 -12.41 -21.57 -17.71
CA VAL A 214 -11.40 -21.23 -16.70
C VAL A 214 -11.81 -21.73 -15.31
N MET A 215 -13.07 -21.52 -14.91
CA MET A 215 -13.59 -22.03 -13.63
C MET A 215 -13.62 -23.57 -13.55
N ALA A 216 -13.64 -24.26 -14.69
CA ALA A 216 -13.54 -25.71 -14.78
C ALA A 216 -12.09 -26.22 -14.86
N GLY A 217 -11.09 -25.34 -14.64
CA GLY A 217 -9.66 -25.68 -14.68
C GLY A 217 -8.99 -25.50 -16.05
N GLY A 218 -9.67 -24.88 -17.02
CA GLY A 218 -9.10 -24.55 -18.32
C GLY A 218 -8.06 -23.44 -18.27
N ASP A 219 -7.20 -23.36 -19.30
CA ASP A 219 -6.10 -22.39 -19.36
C ASP A 219 -6.59 -20.94 -19.39
N TRP A 220 -5.97 -20.10 -18.56
CA TRP A 220 -6.21 -18.67 -18.55
C TRP A 220 -5.77 -18.00 -19.87
N PRO A 221 -6.66 -17.29 -20.59
CA PRO A 221 -6.28 -16.58 -21.81
C PRO A 221 -5.37 -15.39 -21.47
N SER A 222 -4.18 -15.33 -22.08
CA SER A 222 -3.23 -14.22 -21.91
C SER A 222 -3.23 -13.28 -23.13
N ASP A 223 -3.04 -11.98 -22.89
CA ASP A 223 -2.72 -10.94 -23.87
C ASP A 223 -1.25 -10.50 -23.69
N PRO A 224 -0.31 -10.94 -24.55
CA PRO A 224 1.10 -10.61 -24.42
C PRO A 224 1.43 -9.10 -24.55
N ASP A 225 0.58 -8.33 -25.24
CA ASP A 225 0.77 -6.89 -25.36
C ASP A 225 0.37 -6.20 -24.07
N LEU A 226 -0.72 -6.65 -23.42
CA LEU A 226 -1.11 -6.20 -22.08
C LEU A 226 -0.05 -6.58 -21.04
N ALA A 227 0.41 -7.82 -21.05
CA ALA A 227 1.33 -8.35 -20.04
C ALA A 227 2.66 -7.58 -19.97
N LYS A 228 3.08 -6.95 -21.07
CA LYS A 228 4.29 -6.11 -21.14
C LYS A 228 4.07 -4.65 -20.77
N LYS A 229 2.82 -4.22 -20.54
CA LYS A 229 2.54 -2.82 -20.23
C LYS A 229 2.98 -2.45 -18.82
N LYS A 230 3.46 -1.23 -18.72
CA LYS A 230 3.70 -0.50 -17.48
C LYS A 230 2.68 0.62 -17.37
N ILE A 231 2.39 1.06 -16.15
CA ILE A 231 1.68 2.33 -15.95
C ILE A 231 2.68 3.47 -16.27
N PRO A 232 2.37 4.38 -17.21
CA PRO A 232 3.23 5.52 -17.51
C PRO A 232 3.56 6.37 -16.27
N GLY A 233 4.74 6.99 -16.24
CA GLY A 233 5.24 7.81 -15.11
C GLY A 233 6.59 7.32 -14.60
N SER A 234 6.77 7.25 -13.28
CA SER A 234 8.00 6.84 -12.58
C SER A 234 8.48 5.39 -12.87
N PHE A 235 7.75 4.61 -13.68
CA PHE A 235 8.04 3.20 -14.02
C PHE A 235 8.37 2.30 -12.82
N ASP A 236 7.79 2.60 -11.67
CA ASP A 236 7.96 1.95 -10.37
C ASP A 236 6.90 0.88 -10.07
N ASP A 237 6.18 0.40 -11.09
CA ASP A 237 5.03 -0.51 -10.96
C ASP A 237 5.38 -2.01 -10.99
N ALA A 238 6.55 -2.37 -10.48
CA ALA A 238 7.05 -3.75 -10.45
C ALA A 238 6.08 -4.67 -9.66
N GLN A 239 5.89 -5.89 -10.15
CA GLN A 239 4.96 -6.90 -9.61
C GLN A 239 5.73 -8.19 -9.30
N PRO A 240 6.57 -8.21 -8.25
CA PRO A 240 7.47 -9.33 -7.97
C PRO A 240 6.73 -10.66 -7.76
N MET A 241 5.50 -10.61 -7.23
CA MET A 241 4.61 -11.77 -7.06
C MET A 241 4.22 -12.46 -8.38
N ILE A 242 4.35 -11.76 -9.51
CA ILE A 242 4.08 -12.31 -10.85
C ILE A 242 5.37 -12.79 -11.51
N GLY A 243 6.49 -12.10 -11.26
CA GLY A 243 7.81 -12.43 -11.76
C GLY A 243 8.77 -11.24 -11.70
N PRO A 244 10.10 -11.47 -11.85
CA PRO A 244 11.13 -10.45 -11.62
C PRO A 244 11.04 -9.24 -12.57
N ASP A 245 10.53 -9.43 -13.80
CA ASP A 245 10.36 -8.37 -14.81
C ASP A 245 8.88 -7.98 -15.00
N ALA A 246 7.98 -8.47 -14.13
CA ALA A 246 6.56 -8.23 -14.26
C ALA A 246 6.20 -6.82 -13.79
N HIS A 247 5.27 -6.19 -14.51
CA HIS A 247 4.73 -4.86 -14.21
C HIS A 247 3.21 -4.93 -14.12
N ALA A 248 2.53 -3.81 -13.82
CA ALA A 248 1.08 -3.79 -13.60
C ALA A 248 0.27 -4.41 -14.75
N GLY A 249 0.74 -4.29 -16.00
CA GLY A 249 0.11 -4.95 -17.15
C GLY A 249 0.08 -6.48 -17.05
N ALA A 250 1.15 -7.11 -16.55
CA ALA A 250 1.19 -8.55 -16.29
C ALA A 250 0.17 -8.95 -15.22
N TYR A 251 0.06 -8.15 -14.16
CA TYR A 251 -0.95 -8.36 -13.12
C TYR A 251 -2.37 -8.26 -13.71
N PHE A 252 -2.66 -7.21 -14.48
CA PHE A 252 -3.97 -7.01 -15.12
C PHE A 252 -4.31 -8.12 -16.10
N ASP A 253 -3.33 -8.65 -16.82
CA ASP A 253 -3.54 -9.80 -17.69
C ASP A 253 -4.00 -11.03 -16.89
N ARG A 254 -3.55 -11.23 -15.64
CA ARG A 254 -3.92 -12.39 -14.81
C ARG A 254 -5.27 -12.26 -14.11
N VAL A 255 -5.82 -11.04 -13.97
CA VAL A 255 -7.06 -10.81 -13.20
C VAL A 255 -8.24 -10.34 -14.05
N PHE A 256 -8.07 -10.15 -15.36
CA PHE A 256 -9.17 -9.80 -16.28
C PHE A 256 -9.26 -10.76 -17.46
N LEU A 257 -10.40 -11.43 -17.63
CA LEU A 257 -10.75 -12.11 -18.88
C LEU A 257 -11.04 -11.10 -20.00
N ASN A 258 -11.75 -10.00 -19.67
CA ASN A 258 -11.88 -8.87 -20.59
C ASN A 258 -10.60 -8.03 -20.59
N LYS A 259 -9.69 -8.29 -21.55
CA LYS A 259 -8.39 -7.62 -21.64
C LYS A 259 -8.51 -6.13 -21.93
N ARG A 260 -9.65 -5.68 -22.47
CA ARG A 260 -9.95 -4.24 -22.61
C ARG A 260 -9.85 -3.54 -21.26
N THR A 261 -10.32 -4.16 -20.17
CA THR A 261 -10.25 -3.59 -18.82
C THR A 261 -8.82 -3.40 -18.36
N GLY A 262 -7.93 -4.37 -18.58
CA GLY A 262 -6.52 -4.23 -18.23
C GLY A 262 -5.84 -3.09 -18.98
N HIS A 263 -6.05 -2.99 -20.29
CA HIS A 263 -5.55 -1.86 -21.09
C HIS A 263 -6.13 -0.52 -20.65
N PHE A 264 -7.39 -0.51 -20.20
CA PHE A 264 -8.06 0.69 -19.69
C PHE A 264 -7.44 1.14 -18.36
N LEU A 265 -7.20 0.20 -17.44
CA LEU A 265 -6.57 0.48 -16.14
C LEU A 265 -5.13 1.00 -16.28
N SER A 266 -4.33 0.44 -17.18
CA SER A 266 -2.96 0.95 -17.43
C SER A 266 -2.92 2.43 -17.86
N ILE A 267 -4.03 2.97 -18.36
CA ILE A 267 -4.16 4.38 -18.74
C ILE A 267 -4.87 5.17 -17.64
N LEU A 268 -5.99 4.67 -17.10
CA LEU A 268 -6.76 5.36 -16.06
C LEU A 268 -5.88 5.71 -14.85
N LEU A 269 -5.09 4.75 -14.38
CA LEU A 269 -4.23 4.89 -13.21
C LEU A 269 -3.07 5.88 -13.42
N ALA A 270 -2.74 6.25 -14.67
CA ALA A 270 -1.73 7.26 -14.95
C ALA A 270 -2.25 8.70 -14.83
N TYR A 271 -3.57 8.90 -14.93
CA TYR A 271 -4.18 10.23 -15.00
C TYR A 271 -5.06 10.58 -13.80
N PHE A 272 -5.53 9.61 -13.03
CA PHE A 272 -6.40 9.82 -11.87
C PHE A 272 -5.67 9.49 -10.58
N GLY A 273 -5.78 10.36 -9.59
CA GLY A 273 -5.15 10.20 -8.29
C GLY A 273 -6.00 10.73 -7.13
N SER A 274 -5.34 11.02 -6.01
CA SER A 274 -6.00 11.43 -4.76
C SER A 274 -6.83 12.69 -4.89
N VAL A 275 -6.42 13.64 -5.73
CA VAL A 275 -7.20 14.86 -6.03
C VAL A 275 -8.54 14.56 -6.68
N ASN A 276 -8.61 13.55 -7.54
CA ASN A 276 -9.85 13.15 -8.21
C ASN A 276 -10.74 12.32 -7.29
N LEU A 277 -10.17 11.51 -6.39
CA LEU A 277 -10.94 10.81 -5.36
C LEU A 277 -11.49 11.74 -4.28
N ALA A 278 -10.81 12.85 -4.00
CA ALA A 278 -11.32 13.88 -3.11
C ALA A 278 -12.49 14.68 -3.71
N ASP A 279 -12.54 14.77 -5.04
CA ASP A 279 -13.54 15.54 -5.78
C ASP A 279 -14.97 14.99 -5.55
N PRO A 280 -15.93 15.86 -5.18
CA PRO A 280 -17.31 15.47 -4.92
C PRO A 280 -18.04 14.92 -6.14
N SER A 281 -17.50 14.95 -7.36
CA SER A 281 -18.06 14.32 -8.57
C SER A 281 -17.76 12.82 -8.66
N ASN A 282 -16.76 12.33 -7.93
CA ASN A 282 -16.34 10.92 -7.96
C ASN A 282 -16.69 10.16 -6.67
N THR A 283 -16.61 10.84 -5.53
CA THR A 283 -16.94 10.28 -4.21
C THR A 283 -17.79 11.27 -3.43
N PHE A 284 -18.37 10.85 -2.31
CA PHE A 284 -19.16 11.69 -1.41
C PHE A 284 -18.79 11.45 0.04
N ASN A 285 -18.93 12.48 0.88
CA ASN A 285 -18.62 12.35 2.31
C ASN A 285 -19.72 11.58 3.04
N ILE A 286 -19.32 10.77 4.01
CA ILE A 286 -20.24 10.01 4.87
C ILE A 286 -20.03 10.34 6.34
N LYS A 287 -21.07 10.12 7.13
CA LYS A 287 -21.01 10.07 8.60
C LYS A 287 -20.07 8.96 9.06
N ALA A 288 -19.44 9.15 10.22
CA ALA A 288 -18.44 8.24 10.76
C ALA A 288 -19.00 6.81 10.99
N GLU A 289 -20.24 6.70 11.44
CA GLU A 289 -20.91 5.41 11.71
C GLU A 289 -21.22 4.62 10.45
N ALA A 290 -21.27 5.30 9.30
CA ALA A 290 -21.67 4.69 8.04
C ALA A 290 -20.50 4.06 7.28
N VAL A 291 -19.28 4.10 7.82
CA VAL A 291 -18.09 3.49 7.23
C VAL A 291 -18.32 2.02 6.94
N GLN A 292 -17.91 1.60 5.75
CA GLN A 292 -17.91 0.23 5.26
C GLN A 292 -16.61 -0.08 4.53
N ALA A 293 -16.31 -1.38 4.38
CA ALA A 293 -15.21 -1.81 3.52
C ALA A 293 -15.43 -1.33 2.07
N GLY A 294 -14.35 -0.89 1.40
CA GLY A 294 -14.39 -0.28 0.07
C GLY A 294 -14.60 1.24 0.06
N ASP A 295 -14.86 1.86 1.21
CA ASP A 295 -14.74 3.31 1.37
C ASP A 295 -13.27 3.75 1.34
N VAL A 296 -13.04 5.04 1.13
CA VAL A 296 -11.71 5.64 1.04
C VAL A 296 -11.53 6.75 2.08
N LEU A 297 -10.47 6.67 2.87
CA LEU A 297 -10.02 7.74 3.75
C LEU A 297 -8.98 8.59 3.03
N VAL A 298 -9.26 9.87 2.84
CA VAL A 298 -8.38 10.78 2.08
C VAL A 298 -7.71 11.78 3.04
N ASP A 299 -6.41 11.63 3.27
CA ASP A 299 -5.60 12.58 4.04
C ASP A 299 -5.15 13.75 3.15
N ARG A 300 -5.55 14.97 3.49
CA ARG A 300 -5.26 16.20 2.73
C ARG A 300 -4.94 17.38 3.63
N TRP A 301 -3.67 17.78 3.64
CA TRP A 301 -3.22 19.01 4.32
C TRP A 301 -3.33 20.28 3.45
N GLN A 302 -3.67 20.14 2.17
CA GLN A 302 -3.83 21.25 1.22
C GLN A 302 -4.96 21.00 0.20
N ALA A 303 -5.63 22.08 -0.21
CA ALA A 303 -6.73 22.03 -1.18
C ALA A 303 -6.27 21.75 -2.63
N GLN A 304 -5.04 22.15 -2.96
CA GLN A 304 -4.38 21.85 -4.23
C GLN A 304 -3.14 20.98 -3.96
N GLY A 305 -2.87 20.03 -4.85
CA GLY A 305 -1.78 19.07 -4.67
C GLY A 305 -2.25 17.69 -4.18
N ILE A 306 -1.33 16.73 -4.23
CA ILE A 306 -1.60 15.34 -3.89
C ILE A 306 -1.81 15.16 -2.39
N GLY A 307 -2.78 14.32 -2.03
CA GLY A 307 -2.96 13.77 -0.69
C GLY A 307 -2.71 12.26 -0.68
N HIS A 308 -2.90 11.63 0.48
CA HIS A 308 -2.78 10.19 0.66
C HIS A 308 -4.15 9.53 0.75
N VAL A 309 -4.34 8.38 0.10
CA VAL A 309 -5.60 7.65 0.07
C VAL A 309 -5.40 6.27 0.66
N MET A 310 -6.23 5.94 1.62
CA MET A 310 -6.27 4.62 2.26
C MET A 310 -7.63 3.99 2.03
N VAL A 311 -7.66 2.71 1.67
CA VAL A 311 -8.91 1.96 1.46
C VAL A 311 -9.31 1.30 2.76
N VAL A 312 -10.58 1.41 3.15
CA VAL A 312 -11.12 0.61 4.26
C VAL A 312 -11.23 -0.83 3.78
N VAL A 313 -10.37 -1.72 4.27
CA VAL A 313 -10.32 -3.14 3.85
C VAL A 313 -11.05 -4.05 4.82
N ARG A 314 -11.24 -3.61 6.07
CA ARG A 314 -12.06 -4.29 7.07
C ARG A 314 -13.00 -3.31 7.74
N ARG A 315 -14.23 -3.75 7.98
CA ARG A 315 -15.18 -3.10 8.89
C ARG A 315 -16.04 -4.14 9.59
N ASN A 316 -15.97 -4.19 10.92
CA ASN A 316 -16.77 -5.07 11.78
C ASN A 316 -17.52 -4.27 12.86
N ASP A 317 -18.69 -4.76 13.29
CA ASP A 317 -19.33 -4.25 14.50
C ASP A 317 -18.62 -4.83 15.73
N ALA A 318 -18.25 -3.98 16.68
CA ALA A 318 -17.42 -4.35 17.84
C ALA A 318 -18.16 -4.15 19.17
N GLY A 319 -19.48 -4.32 19.17
CA GLY A 319 -20.32 -4.17 20.36
C GLY A 319 -20.68 -2.71 20.66
N GLN A 320 -20.78 -2.35 21.94
CA GLN A 320 -21.19 -1.02 22.40
C GLN A 320 -20.37 -0.59 23.61
N LYS A 321 -20.04 0.71 23.70
CA LYS A 321 -19.33 1.34 24.83
C LYS A 321 -20.22 2.38 25.48
N GLN A 322 -20.28 2.39 26.81
CA GLN A 322 -20.97 3.45 27.54
C GLN A 322 -20.09 4.71 27.57
N VAL A 323 -20.63 5.84 27.11
CA VAL A 323 -20.00 7.16 27.19
C VAL A 323 -21.00 8.12 27.82
N GLY A 324 -20.75 8.47 29.08
CA GLY A 324 -21.75 9.18 29.89
C GLY A 324 -23.02 8.33 30.08
N ASP A 325 -24.17 8.88 29.67
CA ASP A 325 -25.48 8.23 29.75
C ASP A 325 -25.88 7.50 28.44
N GLU A 326 -25.04 7.51 27.40
CA GLU A 326 -25.33 6.92 26.09
C GLU A 326 -24.53 5.63 25.85
N MET A 327 -25.17 4.65 25.20
CA MET A 327 -24.50 3.46 24.68
C MET A 327 -24.15 3.69 23.21
N ILE A 328 -22.87 3.87 22.93
CA ILE A 328 -22.35 4.16 21.59
C ILE A 328 -21.90 2.85 20.93
N PRO A 329 -22.45 2.47 19.76
CA PRO A 329 -21.94 1.35 18.98
C PRO A 329 -20.47 1.53 18.64
N GLN A 330 -19.69 0.47 18.88
CA GLN A 330 -18.27 0.44 18.53
C GLN A 330 -18.11 -0.26 17.18
N ILE A 331 -17.15 0.21 16.40
CA ILE A 331 -16.75 -0.39 15.13
C ILE A 331 -15.25 -0.64 15.13
N GLU A 332 -14.86 -1.73 14.49
CA GLU A 332 -13.48 -1.97 14.07
C GLU A 332 -13.38 -1.61 12.60
N ALA A 333 -12.36 -0.84 12.22
CA ALA A 333 -12.08 -0.52 10.83
C ALA A 333 -10.57 -0.54 10.58
N GLU A 334 -10.15 -1.32 9.59
CA GLU A 334 -8.74 -1.41 9.19
C GLU A 334 -8.57 -0.84 7.78
N LEU A 335 -7.45 -0.15 7.58
CA LEU A 335 -7.09 0.51 6.34
C LEU A 335 -6.04 -0.29 5.57
N ALA A 336 -5.96 -0.08 4.27
CA ALA A 336 -4.82 -0.46 3.46
C ALA A 336 -4.27 0.76 2.71
N SER A 337 -2.97 0.98 2.79
CA SER A 337 -2.29 2.12 2.18
C SER A 337 -1.34 1.67 1.06
N GLY A 338 -1.51 2.18 -0.16
CA GLY A 338 -0.44 2.15 -1.18
C GLY A 338 0.57 3.27 -0.93
N SER A 339 1.61 3.43 -1.75
CA SER A 339 2.55 4.57 -1.61
C SER A 339 3.11 5.04 -2.93
N MET A 340 3.81 6.17 -2.91
CA MET A 340 4.80 6.57 -3.91
C MET A 340 6.21 6.45 -3.29
N PRO A 341 7.18 5.75 -3.92
CA PRO A 341 7.03 4.88 -5.09
C PRO A 341 5.98 3.78 -4.89
N ARG A 342 5.41 3.28 -5.99
CA ARG A 342 4.38 2.23 -5.94
C ARG A 342 4.88 1.01 -5.19
N ARG A 343 4.05 0.49 -4.29
CA ARG A 343 4.30 -0.73 -3.52
C ARG A 343 3.00 -1.49 -3.33
N GLN A 344 3.09 -2.77 -2.93
CA GLN A 344 1.89 -3.46 -2.49
C GLN A 344 1.24 -2.68 -1.33
N PRO A 345 -0.09 -2.55 -1.33
CA PRO A 345 -0.76 -1.86 -0.24
C PRO A 345 -0.50 -2.58 1.06
N VAL A 346 -0.09 -1.84 2.09
CA VAL A 346 0.14 -2.36 3.42
C VAL A 346 -1.19 -2.34 4.14
N TRP A 347 -1.60 -3.49 4.66
CA TRP A 347 -2.72 -3.61 5.58
C TRP A 347 -2.30 -3.04 6.91
N GLU A 348 -2.81 -1.85 7.23
CA GLU A 348 -2.46 -1.11 8.42
C GLU A 348 -2.97 -1.82 9.67
N SER A 349 -2.18 -1.79 10.74
CA SER A 349 -2.62 -2.27 12.04
C SER A 349 -3.89 -1.54 12.50
N PRO A 350 -4.70 -2.13 13.41
CA PRO A 350 -5.90 -1.48 13.93
C PRO A 350 -5.63 -0.08 14.49
N GLY A 351 -4.46 0.13 15.09
CA GLY A 351 -4.13 1.44 15.64
C GLY A 351 -3.57 2.44 14.65
N SER A 352 -2.76 2.02 13.66
CA SER A 352 -2.39 2.88 12.54
C SER A 352 -3.64 3.34 11.79
N SER A 353 -4.61 2.43 11.63
CA SER A 353 -5.93 2.74 11.07
C SER A 353 -6.69 3.76 11.92
N LYS A 354 -6.79 3.54 13.24
CA LYS A 354 -7.46 4.48 14.17
C LYS A 354 -6.80 5.86 14.17
N TYR A 355 -5.48 5.92 14.17
CA TYR A 355 -4.73 7.17 14.09
C TYR A 355 -5.08 7.93 12.81
N ALA A 356 -5.08 7.25 11.66
CA ALA A 356 -5.46 7.86 10.39
C ALA A 356 -6.90 8.42 10.43
N PHE A 357 -7.88 7.67 10.92
CA PHE A 357 -9.28 8.13 11.03
C PHE A 357 -9.47 9.34 11.97
N THR A 358 -8.59 9.51 12.95
CA THR A 358 -8.69 10.54 13.99
C THR A 358 -7.79 11.76 13.73
N LYS A 359 -7.00 11.73 12.65
CA LYS A 359 -6.11 12.81 12.24
C LYS A 359 -6.90 13.99 11.68
N SER A 360 -6.56 15.21 12.10
CA SER A 360 -7.22 16.44 11.63
C SER A 360 -7.13 16.63 10.11
N SER A 361 -6.02 16.26 9.48
CA SER A 361 -5.86 16.37 8.02
C SER A 361 -6.73 15.41 7.21
N THR A 362 -7.44 14.47 7.86
CA THR A 362 -8.52 13.68 7.24
C THR A 362 -9.88 14.38 7.34
N GLY A 363 -9.89 15.69 7.11
CA GLY A 363 -11.11 16.51 7.08
C GLY A 363 -11.66 16.91 8.44
N GLY A 364 -10.83 16.94 9.48
CA GLY A 364 -11.11 17.57 10.77
C GLY A 364 -10.94 19.09 10.74
N GLU A 365 -11.07 19.71 11.93
CA GLU A 365 -10.95 21.16 12.11
C GLU A 365 -9.64 21.72 11.51
N GLY A 366 -9.77 22.76 10.70
CA GLY A 366 -8.68 23.41 9.96
C GLY A 366 -8.41 22.80 8.58
N TYR A 367 -8.97 21.64 8.27
CA TYR A 367 -8.74 20.88 7.03
C TYR A 367 -10.03 20.50 6.29
N GLU A 368 -11.20 20.82 6.83
CA GLU A 368 -12.52 20.49 6.27
C GLU A 368 -12.76 21.10 4.86
N ALA A 369 -12.05 22.18 4.55
CA ALA A 369 -12.07 22.82 3.23
C ALA A 369 -11.27 22.06 2.15
N ASN A 370 -10.37 21.16 2.52
CA ASN A 370 -9.48 20.48 1.57
C ASN A 370 -10.13 19.29 0.86
N ASN A 371 -11.41 19.02 1.12
CA ASN A 371 -12.16 17.88 0.58
C ASN A 371 -11.52 16.51 0.92
N GLY A 372 -10.87 16.40 2.07
CA GLY A 372 -10.37 15.15 2.62
C GLY A 372 -11.41 14.36 3.43
N GLY A 373 -10.93 13.40 4.21
CA GLY A 373 -11.69 12.55 5.10
C GLY A 373 -12.34 11.34 4.46
N ILE A 374 -13.20 10.69 5.24
CA ILE A 374 -13.83 9.42 4.87
C ILE A 374 -14.90 9.64 3.79
N LYS A 375 -14.81 8.86 2.71
CA LYS A 375 -15.63 9.04 1.51
C LYS A 375 -16.05 7.71 0.92
N ARG A 376 -17.21 7.72 0.28
CA ARG A 376 -17.76 6.59 -0.47
C ARG A 376 -17.82 6.90 -1.95
N TRP A 377 -17.61 5.90 -2.79
CA TRP A 377 -17.78 6.01 -4.24
C TRP A 377 -19.18 6.45 -4.62
N ARG A 378 -19.27 7.41 -5.56
CA ARG A 378 -20.54 7.63 -6.25
C ARG A 378 -20.89 6.45 -7.13
N THR A 379 -22.19 6.30 -7.37
CA THR A 379 -22.73 5.24 -8.19
C THR A 379 -23.14 5.79 -9.54
N ALA A 380 -22.56 5.25 -10.62
CA ALA A 380 -22.98 5.59 -11.96
C ALA A 380 -24.39 5.02 -12.21
N LYS A 381 -25.35 5.89 -12.56
CA LYS A 381 -26.74 5.53 -12.80
C LYS A 381 -27.25 6.18 -14.08
N ASN A 382 -28.09 5.47 -14.82
CA ASN A 382 -28.83 6.03 -15.94
C ASN A 382 -29.98 6.89 -15.41
N VAL A 383 -29.85 8.21 -15.55
CA VAL A 383 -30.84 9.21 -15.15
C VAL A 383 -31.27 9.95 -16.41
N GLY A 384 -32.52 9.75 -16.84
CA GLY A 384 -33.08 10.46 -18.00
C GLY A 384 -32.31 10.22 -19.32
N GLY A 385 -31.70 9.05 -19.50
CA GLY A 385 -30.92 8.71 -20.70
C GLY A 385 -29.46 9.16 -20.66
N SER A 386 -28.96 9.60 -19.51
CA SER A 386 -27.56 9.98 -19.30
C SER A 386 -26.97 9.31 -18.07
N TRP A 387 -25.71 8.89 -18.18
CA TRP A 387 -24.92 8.45 -17.05
C TRP A 387 -24.66 9.63 -16.10
N THR A 388 -24.94 9.41 -14.83
CA THR A 388 -24.80 10.40 -13.75
C THR A 388 -24.21 9.69 -12.53
N ASN A 389 -23.15 10.25 -11.93
CA ASN A 389 -22.59 9.77 -10.67
C ASN A 389 -23.43 10.32 -9.50
N VAL A 390 -24.26 9.47 -8.89
CA VAL A 390 -25.19 9.85 -7.82
C VAL A 390 -24.73 9.36 -6.45
N VAL A 391 -25.22 10.02 -5.40
CA VAL A 391 -25.37 9.41 -4.07
C VAL A 391 -26.60 8.51 -4.12
N PRO A 392 -26.47 7.18 -3.95
CA PRO A 392 -27.62 6.28 -3.94
C PRO A 392 -28.63 6.65 -2.85
N ALA A 393 -29.92 6.43 -3.13
CA ALA A 393 -30.99 6.70 -2.16
C ALA A 393 -30.75 6.01 -0.80
N THR A 394 -30.20 4.79 -0.82
CA THR A 394 -29.83 4.02 0.38
C THR A 394 -28.75 4.68 1.24
N HIS A 395 -27.94 5.58 0.68
CA HIS A 395 -26.84 6.27 1.38
C HIS A 395 -27.18 7.72 1.73
N THR A 396 -28.32 8.25 1.28
CA THR A 396 -28.69 9.68 1.50
C THR A 396 -28.81 10.07 2.97
N ARG A 397 -29.22 9.15 3.85
CA ARG A 397 -29.33 9.40 5.30
C ARG A 397 -27.98 9.66 5.97
N ASP A 398 -26.94 9.03 5.43
CA ASP A 398 -25.60 9.03 6.02
C ASP A 398 -24.62 9.89 5.22
N TRP A 399 -25.10 10.51 4.14
CA TRP A 399 -24.35 11.45 3.31
C TRP A 399 -24.20 12.81 4.00
N ILE A 400 -23.01 13.40 3.86
CA ILE A 400 -22.70 14.77 4.26
C ILE A 400 -22.36 15.54 2.98
N ASN A 401 -23.08 16.62 2.71
CA ASN A 401 -22.76 17.47 1.56
C ASN A 401 -21.37 18.10 1.74
N SER A 402 -20.56 18.16 0.68
CA SER A 402 -19.20 18.71 0.73
C SER A 402 -19.12 20.19 1.15
N THR A 403 -20.22 20.92 1.11
CA THR A 403 -20.31 22.30 1.63
C THR A 403 -20.59 22.37 3.15
N ASP A 404 -21.03 21.27 3.78
CA ASP A 404 -21.25 21.17 5.22
C ASP A 404 -19.93 20.91 5.95
N LYS A 405 -19.16 22.00 6.10
CA LYS A 405 -17.81 21.99 6.68
C LYS A 405 -17.82 21.64 8.17
N GLU A 406 -18.87 22.02 8.89
CA GLU A 406 -19.03 21.71 10.32
C GLU A 406 -19.21 20.20 10.53
N ALA A 407 -20.12 19.56 9.78
CA ALA A 407 -20.33 18.12 9.87
C ALA A 407 -19.09 17.32 9.43
N ILE A 408 -18.34 17.83 8.44
CA ILE A 408 -17.08 17.21 7.99
C ILE A 408 -16.02 17.30 9.11
N ALA A 409 -15.82 18.48 9.68
CA ALA A 409 -14.81 18.76 10.71
C ALA A 409 -15.02 17.96 12.00
N ALA A 410 -16.26 17.61 12.33
CA ALA A 410 -16.59 16.86 13.54
C ALA A 410 -16.22 15.35 13.47
N ARG A 411 -15.93 14.81 12.28
CA ARG A 411 -15.77 13.36 12.09
C ARG A 411 -14.57 12.75 12.81
N PRO A 412 -13.36 13.35 12.81
CA PRO A 412 -12.23 12.75 13.51
C PRO A 412 -12.47 12.60 15.02
N GLU A 413 -13.15 13.56 15.66
CA GLU A 413 -13.54 13.43 17.06
C GLU A 413 -14.56 12.31 17.25
N ARG A 414 -15.55 12.24 16.36
CA ARG A 414 -16.51 11.13 16.38
C ARG A 414 -15.85 9.76 16.21
N PHE A 415 -14.81 9.65 15.39
CA PHE A 415 -14.03 8.41 15.24
C PHE A 415 -13.28 8.01 16.52
N LYS A 416 -12.86 8.95 17.36
CA LYS A 416 -12.25 8.61 18.66
C LYS A 416 -13.24 7.88 19.57
N GLU A 417 -14.52 8.25 19.48
CA GLU A 417 -15.60 7.66 20.28
C GLU A 417 -16.07 6.30 19.77
N ILE A 418 -16.19 6.12 18.44
CA ILE A 418 -16.80 4.92 17.86
C ILE A 418 -15.81 3.84 17.47
N LEU A 419 -14.54 4.18 17.20
CA LEU A 419 -13.53 3.16 16.89
C LEU A 419 -13.07 2.48 18.17
N VAL A 420 -13.00 1.15 18.16
CA VAL A 420 -12.52 0.34 19.28
C VAL A 420 -11.29 0.98 19.92
N GLU A 421 -11.33 1.08 21.24
CA GLU A 421 -10.17 1.54 21.99
C GLU A 421 -9.10 0.45 21.93
N LEU A 422 -7.96 0.82 21.34
CA LEU A 422 -6.79 -0.03 21.33
C LEU A 422 -6.40 -0.32 22.78
N SER A 423 -6.12 -1.59 23.07
CA SER A 423 -5.43 -1.93 24.32
C SER A 423 -4.10 -1.16 24.40
N PRO A 424 -3.58 -0.91 25.62
CA PRO A 424 -2.25 -0.32 25.78
C PRO A 424 -1.17 -0.98 24.91
N ASP A 425 -1.17 -2.32 24.83
CA ASP A 425 -0.24 -3.08 23.99
C ASP A 425 -0.39 -2.73 22.51
N GLN A 426 -1.62 -2.69 21.99
CA GLN A 426 -1.85 -2.28 20.61
C GLN A 426 -1.45 -0.83 20.33
N LYS A 427 -1.66 0.09 21.29
CA LYS A 427 -1.16 1.48 21.15
C LYS A 427 0.37 1.51 21.08
N ARG A 428 1.04 0.69 21.88
CA ARG A 428 2.51 0.56 21.91
C ARG A 428 3.01 0.05 20.56
N ASP A 429 2.43 -1.04 20.08
CA ASP A 429 2.84 -1.71 18.85
C ASP A 429 2.71 -0.79 17.61
N VAL A 430 1.71 0.10 17.58
CA VAL A 430 1.49 1.09 16.51
C VAL A 430 2.57 2.16 16.48
N LEU A 431 2.97 2.64 17.65
CA LEU A 431 4.04 3.62 17.76
C LEU A 431 5.40 3.00 17.41
N LEU A 432 5.63 1.75 17.83
CA LEU A 432 6.80 0.96 17.42
C LEU A 432 6.82 0.73 15.90
N GLU A 433 5.70 0.37 15.29
CA GLU A 433 5.59 0.23 13.82
C GLU A 433 5.91 1.54 13.10
N THR A 434 5.45 2.66 13.65
CA THR A 434 5.72 4.00 13.12
C THR A 434 7.22 4.32 13.21
N ILE A 435 7.84 4.10 14.38
CA ILE A 435 9.27 4.30 14.61
C ILE A 435 10.08 3.46 13.62
N GLU A 436 9.76 2.17 13.49
CA GLU A 436 10.46 1.24 12.61
C GLU A 436 10.30 1.62 11.13
N ALA A 437 9.10 2.06 10.72
CA ALA A 437 8.88 2.58 9.37
C ALA A 437 9.77 3.80 9.05
N ARG A 438 10.07 4.66 10.04
CA ARG A 438 10.99 5.79 9.85
C ARG A 438 12.45 5.37 9.85
N ARG A 439 12.84 4.38 10.67
CA ARG A 439 14.17 3.77 10.62
C ARG A 439 14.45 3.16 9.25
N GLN A 440 13.54 2.35 8.72
CA GLN A 440 13.63 1.77 7.37
C GLN A 440 13.79 2.85 6.28
N HIS A 441 13.07 3.97 6.40
CA HIS A 441 13.24 5.07 5.45
C HIS A 441 14.62 5.74 5.58
N LEU A 442 15.16 5.90 6.79
CA LEU A 442 16.49 6.45 7.03
C LEU A 442 17.61 5.51 6.57
N GLN A 443 17.39 4.20 6.62
CA GLN A 443 18.28 3.21 6.03
C GLN A 443 18.45 3.44 4.52
N GLN A 444 17.38 3.79 3.81
CA GLN A 444 17.46 4.09 2.37
C GLN A 444 17.94 5.53 2.09
N TYR A 445 17.50 6.48 2.91
CA TYR A 445 17.69 7.93 2.71
C TYR A 445 18.17 8.60 4.01
N PRO A 446 19.44 8.39 4.40
CA PRO A 446 19.95 8.82 5.71
C PRO A 446 19.92 10.33 5.94
N ALA A 447 19.82 11.14 4.88
CA ALA A 447 19.71 12.59 4.99
C ALA A 447 18.27 13.13 5.19
N SER A 448 17.26 12.26 5.18
CA SER A 448 15.84 12.65 5.23
C SER A 448 15.43 13.25 6.60
N CYS A 449 15.47 14.58 6.72
CA CYS A 449 15.03 15.24 7.95
C CYS A 449 13.54 15.03 8.23
N SER A 450 12.69 14.86 7.21
CA SER A 450 11.27 14.51 7.44
C SER A 450 11.11 13.17 8.15
N ALA A 451 11.94 12.18 7.83
CA ALA A 451 11.89 10.89 8.52
C ALA A 451 12.45 10.98 9.94
N ARG A 452 13.51 11.78 10.17
CA ARG A 452 14.06 12.03 11.52
C ARG A 452 13.02 12.69 12.43
N ILE A 453 12.44 13.82 12.00
CA ILE A 453 11.42 14.56 12.74
C ILE A 453 10.23 13.65 13.08
N LYS A 454 9.70 12.92 12.09
CA LYS A 454 8.55 12.02 12.31
C LYS A 454 8.87 10.84 13.22
N ARG A 455 10.14 10.40 13.31
CA ARG A 455 10.56 9.37 14.25
C ARG A 455 10.55 9.92 15.67
N GLU A 456 11.09 11.12 15.87
CA GLU A 456 11.09 11.75 17.20
C GLU A 456 9.68 12.13 17.66
N GLU A 457 8.81 12.65 16.78
CA GLU A 457 7.38 12.86 17.07
C GLU A 457 6.69 11.56 17.52
N ALA A 458 7.07 10.42 16.95
CA ALA A 458 6.55 9.11 17.36
C ALA A 458 7.10 8.67 18.71
N PHE A 459 8.39 8.92 19.00
CA PHE A 459 8.98 8.69 20.32
C PHE A 459 8.35 9.59 21.40
N ASP A 460 8.07 10.86 21.11
CA ASP A 460 7.37 11.76 22.04
C ASP A 460 6.01 11.20 22.46
N ALA A 461 5.23 10.73 21.48
CA ALA A 461 3.97 10.04 21.75
C ALA A 461 4.20 8.71 22.52
N PHE A 462 5.28 7.99 22.21
CA PHE A 462 5.65 6.74 22.85
C PHE A 462 6.00 6.94 24.33
N TYR A 463 6.78 7.96 24.69
CA TYR A 463 7.10 8.26 26.08
C TYR A 463 5.86 8.57 26.91
N VAL A 464 4.91 9.33 26.36
CA VAL A 464 3.64 9.61 27.03
C VAL A 464 2.88 8.31 27.28
N LEU A 465 2.73 7.47 26.26
CA LEU A 465 2.03 6.18 26.38
C LEU A 465 2.70 5.26 27.40
N MET A 466 4.01 5.06 27.29
CA MET A 466 4.76 4.14 28.14
C MET A 466 4.76 4.60 29.60
N LYS A 467 4.76 5.91 29.84
CA LYS A 467 4.62 6.46 31.18
C LYS A 467 3.22 6.26 31.76
N GLU A 468 2.18 6.54 30.99
CA GLU A 468 0.79 6.53 31.48
C GLU A 468 0.22 5.12 31.64
N GLU A 469 0.52 4.21 30.70
CA GLU A 469 -0.12 2.90 30.62
C GLU A 469 0.80 1.76 31.08
N PHE A 470 2.13 1.94 31.01
CA PHE A 470 3.13 0.91 31.35
C PHE A 470 4.02 1.29 32.54
N ASN A 471 3.87 2.51 33.09
CA ASN A 471 4.68 3.02 34.19
C ASN A 471 6.20 2.95 33.94
N MET A 472 6.62 3.18 32.68
CA MET A 472 8.03 3.28 32.28
C MET A 472 8.42 4.74 32.12
N ASP A 473 9.59 5.11 32.67
CA ASP A 473 10.14 6.45 32.46
C ASP A 473 10.87 6.54 31.08
N PRO A 474 11.08 7.76 30.54
CA PRO A 474 11.71 7.93 29.24
C PRO A 474 13.10 7.28 29.12
N ALA A 475 13.90 7.28 30.18
CA ALA A 475 15.23 6.66 30.16
C ALA A 475 15.16 5.13 30.01
N THR A 476 14.18 4.49 30.65
CA THR A 476 13.92 3.05 30.48
C THR A 476 13.40 2.77 29.07
N VAL A 477 12.53 3.63 28.53
CA VAL A 477 12.05 3.51 27.16
C VAL A 477 13.20 3.63 26.15
N ASP A 478 14.11 4.59 26.35
CA ASP A 478 15.29 4.73 25.50
C ASP A 478 16.18 3.49 25.54
N ALA A 479 16.46 2.97 26.74
CA ALA A 479 17.27 1.77 26.92
C ALA A 479 16.65 0.55 26.23
N GLU A 480 15.33 0.37 26.29
CA GLU A 480 14.67 -0.81 25.71
C GLU A 480 14.37 -0.68 24.20
N TYR A 481 14.11 0.53 23.69
CA TYR A 481 13.52 0.68 22.36
C TYR A 481 14.31 1.55 21.39
N ARG A 482 15.26 2.40 21.84
CA ARG A 482 16.16 3.10 20.91
C ARG A 482 17.29 2.18 20.49
N THR A 483 17.91 2.50 19.36
CA THR A 483 19.06 1.75 18.85
C THR A 483 20.21 2.71 18.54
N LEU A 484 21.41 2.19 18.27
CA LEU A 484 22.56 3.05 17.92
C LEU A 484 22.25 3.95 16.71
N ALA A 485 21.53 3.43 15.70
CA ALA A 485 21.10 4.20 14.54
C ALA A 485 20.24 5.42 14.91
N ASP A 486 19.45 5.37 15.99
CA ASP A 486 18.66 6.53 16.39
C ASP A 486 19.53 7.72 16.83
N TYR A 487 20.69 7.43 17.43
CA TYR A 487 21.69 8.44 17.78
C TYR A 487 22.51 8.87 16.56
N VAL A 488 22.92 7.94 15.70
CA VAL A 488 23.66 8.27 14.46
C VAL A 488 22.81 9.14 13.53
N PHE A 489 21.50 8.91 13.47
CA PHE A 489 20.57 9.69 12.66
C PHE A 489 19.65 10.57 13.52
N ALA A 490 20.18 11.17 14.58
CA ALA A 490 19.46 12.09 15.46
C ALA A 490 18.80 13.27 14.71
N GLU A 491 17.74 13.84 15.28
CA GLU A 491 17.00 14.93 14.65
C GLU A 491 17.87 16.17 14.38
N LEU A 492 17.69 16.75 13.19
CA LEU A 492 18.35 17.97 12.77
C LEU A 492 17.31 19.08 12.60
N ASP A 493 17.63 20.30 13.04
CA ASP A 493 16.79 21.46 12.82
C ASP A 493 16.75 21.74 11.31
N TYR A 494 15.55 21.63 10.72
CA TYR A 494 15.38 21.71 9.28
C TYR A 494 15.86 23.04 8.68
N GLY A 495 15.59 24.16 9.36
CA GLY A 495 15.92 25.50 8.90
C GLY A 495 17.41 25.81 8.97
N SER A 496 18.16 25.06 9.77
CA SER A 496 19.57 25.30 10.06
C SER A 496 20.45 24.11 9.72
N SER A 497 20.01 23.21 8.82
CA SER A 497 20.77 22.00 8.47
C SER A 497 20.76 21.71 6.97
N LYS A 498 21.92 21.79 6.32
CA LYS A 498 22.07 21.54 4.88
C LYS A 498 21.96 20.05 4.52
N THR A 499 22.14 19.13 5.48
CA THR A 499 21.85 17.70 5.29
C THR A 499 20.42 17.49 4.80
N CYS A 500 19.45 18.28 5.29
CA CYS A 500 18.04 18.12 4.96
C CYS A 500 17.70 18.31 3.47
N CYS A 501 18.61 18.90 2.69
CA CYS A 501 18.41 19.15 1.26
C CYS A 501 19.00 18.05 0.35
N TRP A 502 19.51 16.97 0.94
CA TRP A 502 20.31 15.97 0.23
C TRP A 502 19.49 14.72 -0.15
N ASN A 503 18.65 14.88 -1.16
CA ASN A 503 17.73 13.83 -1.64
C ASN A 503 18.43 12.62 -2.26
N ARG A 504 19.70 12.77 -2.68
CA ARG A 504 20.52 11.69 -3.27
C ARG A 504 21.33 10.88 -2.28
N SER A 505 21.08 11.00 -0.98
CA SER A 505 21.64 10.07 0.01
C SER A 505 21.18 8.64 -0.27
N THR A 506 22.01 7.65 0.06
CA THR A 506 21.78 6.23 -0.31
C THR A 506 21.97 5.28 0.86
N SER A 507 21.48 4.05 0.73
CA SER A 507 21.68 2.99 1.73
C SER A 507 23.15 2.64 1.98
N ASN A 508 23.99 2.69 0.95
CA ASN A 508 25.43 2.52 1.14
C ASN A 508 26.02 3.57 2.11
N MET A 509 25.54 4.82 2.04
CA MET A 509 25.99 5.87 2.95
C MET A 509 25.51 5.65 4.38
N TYR A 510 24.29 5.10 4.55
CA TYR A 510 23.80 4.68 5.86
C TYR A 510 24.73 3.62 6.45
N GLU A 511 25.03 2.56 5.70
CA GLU A 511 25.92 1.48 6.15
C GLU A 511 27.32 1.98 6.51
N ILE A 512 27.88 2.88 5.70
CA ILE A 512 29.19 3.50 5.97
C ILE A 512 29.16 4.30 7.28
N ALA A 513 28.09 5.08 7.51
CA ALA A 513 27.95 5.87 8.73
C ALA A 513 27.75 5.00 9.97
N MET A 514 27.01 3.89 9.83
CA MET A 514 26.82 2.91 10.89
C MET A 514 28.11 2.15 11.19
N ASP A 515 28.84 1.65 10.19
CA ASP A 515 30.12 0.96 10.38
C ASP A 515 31.15 1.84 11.10
N TYR A 516 31.21 3.13 10.76
CA TYR A 516 32.06 4.09 11.47
C TYR A 516 31.71 4.16 12.97
N ASN A 517 30.41 4.25 13.28
CA ASN A 517 29.93 4.38 14.65
C ASN A 517 30.04 3.08 15.44
N VAL A 518 29.81 1.92 14.83
CA VAL A 518 30.03 0.61 15.45
C VAL A 518 31.50 0.45 15.84
N LYS A 519 32.43 0.75 14.92
CA LYS A 519 33.87 0.74 15.21
C LYS A 519 34.27 1.70 16.31
N LEU A 520 33.61 2.85 16.39
CA LEU A 520 33.86 3.82 17.45
C LEU A 520 33.55 3.24 18.85
N GLN A 521 32.58 2.32 18.95
CA GLN A 521 32.19 1.70 20.21
C GLN A 521 33.07 0.51 20.64
N GLU A 522 33.84 -0.09 19.73
CA GLU A 522 34.66 -1.30 20.02
C GLU A 522 35.75 -1.07 21.08
N THR A 523 36.22 0.17 21.23
CA THR A 523 37.35 0.49 22.13
C THR A 523 36.91 0.97 23.51
N GLN A 524 35.92 1.85 23.55
CA GLN A 524 35.31 2.44 24.74
C GLN A 524 34.00 3.12 24.34
N CYS A 525 33.04 3.23 25.28
CA CYS A 525 31.81 3.96 24.96
C CYS A 525 32.13 5.43 24.65
N THR A 526 31.78 5.85 23.44
CA THR A 526 31.96 7.21 22.95
C THR A 526 30.64 7.69 22.37
N ALA A 527 30.30 8.96 22.56
CA ALA A 527 29.09 9.54 21.98
C ALA A 527 29.04 9.27 20.45
N PRO A 528 27.93 8.72 19.92
CA PRO A 528 27.78 8.48 18.50
C PRO A 528 27.92 9.76 17.70
N VAL A 529 28.50 9.61 16.53
CA VAL A 529 28.86 10.68 15.62
C VAL A 529 27.72 10.83 14.60
N VAL A 530 26.87 11.83 14.83
CA VAL A 530 25.62 12.08 14.09
C VAL A 530 25.88 12.34 12.60
N PHE A 531 25.18 11.66 11.69
CA PHE A 531 25.21 11.93 10.25
C PHE A 531 24.66 13.31 9.94
N MET A 532 25.56 14.29 9.81
CA MET A 532 25.26 15.70 9.56
C MET A 532 26.49 16.41 8.94
N ASN A 533 26.28 17.60 8.38
CA ASN A 533 27.37 18.49 7.99
C ASN A 533 28.05 19.10 9.22
N ARG A 534 29.38 18.96 9.34
CA ARG A 534 30.12 19.34 10.56
C ARG A 534 30.99 20.58 10.44
N ASP A 535 31.34 20.99 9.23
CA ASP A 535 32.20 22.14 8.99
C ASP A 535 32.02 22.72 7.57
N ASP A 536 32.69 23.83 7.32
CA ASP A 536 32.74 24.49 6.02
C ASP A 536 33.91 23.99 5.14
N ALA A 537 34.63 22.95 5.56
CA ALA A 537 35.70 22.35 4.78
C ALA A 537 35.12 21.35 3.76
N GLY A 538 35.30 21.65 2.48
CA GLY A 538 34.76 20.79 1.41
C GLY A 538 33.24 20.81 1.39
N ASP A 539 32.62 19.64 1.52
CA ASP A 539 31.16 19.50 1.68
C ASP A 539 30.73 19.25 3.13
N GLY A 540 31.70 19.15 4.06
CA GLY A 540 31.56 18.93 5.50
C GLY A 540 31.07 17.54 5.93
N TYR A 541 31.22 16.54 5.05
CA TYR A 541 31.05 15.11 5.36
C TYR A 541 32.34 14.29 5.19
N ASP A 542 33.49 14.97 5.20
CA ASP A 542 34.82 14.38 5.00
C ASP A 542 35.07 13.16 5.88
N LEU A 543 34.60 13.16 7.13
CA LEU A 543 34.77 12.06 8.06
C LEU A 543 34.25 10.72 7.49
N PHE A 544 32.98 10.68 7.09
CA PHE A 544 32.37 9.45 6.57
C PHE A 544 32.86 9.14 5.15
N ARG A 545 33.18 10.17 4.36
CA ARG A 545 33.78 9.97 3.04
C ARG A 545 35.16 9.31 3.12
N GLN A 546 36.01 9.73 4.06
CA GLN A 546 37.30 9.07 4.28
C GLN A 546 37.12 7.65 4.79
N HIS A 547 36.17 7.44 5.71
CA HIS A 547 35.84 6.09 6.17
C HIS A 547 35.37 5.18 5.03
N ALA A 548 34.57 5.68 4.09
CA ALA A 548 34.18 4.96 2.88
C ALA A 548 35.41 4.53 2.05
N ILE A 549 36.39 5.42 1.91
CA ILE A 549 37.64 5.13 1.19
C ILE A 549 38.46 4.07 1.92
N GLU A 550 38.55 4.13 3.26
CA GLU A 550 39.23 3.13 4.08
C GLU A 550 38.59 1.74 3.98
N LEU A 551 37.27 1.68 3.82
CA LEU A 551 36.51 0.45 3.53
C LEU A 551 36.67 -0.05 2.09
N GLY A 552 37.32 0.72 1.20
CA GLY A 552 37.37 0.43 -0.24
C GLY A 552 36.05 0.68 -0.97
N ARG A 553 35.09 1.37 -0.33
CA ARG A 553 33.74 1.70 -0.81
C ARG A 553 33.60 3.17 -1.22
N GLY A 554 34.71 3.86 -1.50
CA GLY A 554 34.71 5.31 -1.77
C GLY A 554 33.91 5.72 -3.01
N ASP A 555 33.70 4.82 -3.97
CA ASP A 555 32.85 5.01 -5.15
C ASP A 555 31.35 4.96 -4.82
N GLN A 556 30.97 4.38 -3.68
CA GLN A 556 29.60 4.35 -3.17
C GLN A 556 29.23 5.62 -2.40
N TRP A 557 30.20 6.49 -2.11
CA TRP A 557 29.95 7.78 -1.48
C TRP A 557 29.48 8.80 -2.50
N VAL A 558 28.24 9.24 -2.38
CA VAL A 558 27.70 10.34 -3.17
C VAL A 558 28.19 11.66 -2.56
N ALA A 559 28.57 12.64 -3.37
CA ALA A 559 28.92 13.97 -2.89
C ALA A 559 27.65 14.79 -2.59
N TRP A 560 27.71 15.69 -1.62
CA TRP A 560 26.55 16.53 -1.29
C TRP A 560 26.15 17.44 -2.47
N SER A 561 24.84 17.56 -2.68
CA SER A 561 24.24 18.52 -3.59
C SER A 561 22.96 19.10 -2.99
N ALA A 562 22.69 20.38 -3.28
CA ALA A 562 21.36 20.95 -3.10
C ALA A 562 20.47 20.41 -4.22
N ASP A 563 19.85 19.26 -3.98
CA ASP A 563 19.01 18.56 -4.96
C ASP A 563 17.68 19.29 -5.22
N GLU A 564 17.38 20.29 -4.40
CA GLU A 564 16.24 21.20 -4.50
C GLU A 564 16.61 22.61 -4.01
N SER A 565 15.63 23.53 -4.00
CA SER A 565 15.82 24.86 -3.40
C SER A 565 16.15 24.72 -1.92
N CYS A 566 17.41 25.01 -1.57
CA CYS A 566 17.94 24.83 -0.22
C CYS A 566 18.39 26.18 0.39
N PRO A 567 17.51 26.92 1.08
CA PRO A 567 17.87 28.16 1.78
C PRO A 567 19.06 28.00 2.75
N GLN A 568 19.19 26.82 3.33
CA GLN A 568 20.20 26.45 4.30
C GLN A 568 21.48 25.87 3.67
N ALA A 569 21.66 25.93 2.35
CA ALA A 569 22.86 25.42 1.66
C ALA A 569 24.18 26.04 2.14
N GLY A 570 24.13 27.27 2.67
CA GLY A 570 25.29 27.99 3.20
C GLY A 570 25.59 27.74 4.69
N VAL A 571 24.85 26.84 5.34
CA VAL A 571 25.10 26.48 6.74
C VAL A 571 26.46 25.79 6.86
N ALA A 572 27.32 26.32 7.74
CA ALA A 572 28.66 25.76 7.97
C ALA A 572 28.61 24.49 8.82
N VAL A 573 27.75 24.45 9.84
CA VAL A 573 27.58 23.30 10.74
C VAL A 573 26.09 23.11 10.95
N ASP A 574 25.60 21.90 10.71
CA ASP A 574 24.19 21.58 10.95
C ASP A 574 23.85 21.61 12.43
N THR A 575 22.59 21.88 12.74
CA THR A 575 22.12 21.99 14.12
C THR A 575 21.34 20.73 14.49
N ILE A 576 21.83 20.00 15.50
CA ILE A 576 21.07 18.91 16.14
C ILE A 576 20.00 19.55 17.02
N VAL A 577 18.78 19.02 16.99
CA VAL A 577 17.71 19.47 17.90
C VAL A 577 18.02 18.99 19.31
N GLU A 578 17.92 19.89 20.29
CA GLU A 578 18.07 19.54 21.70
C GLU A 578 16.90 18.63 22.12
N SER A 579 17.21 17.48 22.71
CA SER A 579 16.22 16.49 23.14
C SER A 579 16.55 15.97 24.53
N ASP A 580 15.52 15.50 25.24
CA ASP A 580 15.65 14.87 26.57
C ASP A 580 15.99 13.36 26.48
N VAL A 581 16.45 12.90 25.31
CA VAL A 581 16.87 11.51 25.08
C VAL A 581 18.05 11.18 25.98
N ALA A 582 18.02 9.99 26.60
CA ALA A 582 19.11 9.54 27.47
C ALA A 582 20.44 9.51 26.71
N ASP A 583 21.51 9.98 27.38
CA ASP A 583 22.86 10.00 26.81
C ASP A 583 23.27 8.58 26.41
N TYR A 584 23.76 8.40 25.18
CA TYR A 584 24.06 7.09 24.62
C TYR A 584 24.92 6.25 25.57
N CYS A 585 25.99 6.83 26.11
CA CYS A 585 26.89 6.10 27.00
C CYS A 585 26.34 5.80 28.39
N SER A 586 25.21 6.42 28.77
CA SER A 586 24.50 6.08 29.99
C SER A 586 23.66 4.80 29.85
N ILE A 587 23.30 4.41 28.62
CA ILE A 587 22.42 3.26 28.33
C ILE A 587 22.99 2.28 27.31
N ALA A 588 24.22 2.49 26.80
CA ALA A 588 24.78 1.72 25.69
C ALA A 588 24.85 0.20 25.94
N SER A 589 24.95 -0.25 27.18
CA SER A 589 24.94 -1.68 27.53
C SER A 589 23.57 -2.32 27.44
N ASP A 590 22.52 -1.50 27.50
CA ASP A 590 21.13 -1.94 27.62
C ASP A 590 20.39 -1.76 26.29
N LEU A 591 20.93 -0.94 25.37
CA LEU A 591 20.37 -0.73 24.04
C LEU A 591 20.22 -2.04 23.28
N PRO A 592 19.06 -2.29 22.64
CA PRO A 592 18.94 -3.35 21.65
C PRO A 592 19.93 -3.13 20.50
N GLU A 593 20.41 -4.22 19.92
CA GLU A 593 21.12 -4.15 18.64
C GLU A 593 20.21 -3.50 17.59
N ASP A 594 20.79 -2.70 16.69
CA ASP A 594 20.02 -2.14 15.59
C ASP A 594 19.31 -3.28 14.85
N PRO A 595 17.99 -3.18 14.58
CA PRO A 595 17.30 -4.15 13.76
C PRO A 595 18.03 -4.19 12.43
N VAL A 596 18.74 -5.28 12.23
CA VAL A 596 19.43 -5.58 10.99
C VAL A 596 18.31 -5.72 9.96
N ASP A 597 18.17 -4.77 9.02
CA ASP A 597 17.37 -5.01 7.80
C ASP A 597 17.82 -6.38 7.30
N PRO A 598 16.90 -7.34 7.02
CA PRO A 598 17.23 -8.76 6.91
C PRO A 598 18.41 -8.90 5.96
N VAL A 599 19.61 -9.05 6.56
CA VAL A 599 20.83 -9.38 5.83
C VAL A 599 20.41 -10.56 4.99
N GLN A 600 20.66 -10.47 3.68
CA GLN A 600 20.32 -11.44 2.65
C GLN A 600 20.46 -12.88 3.15
N GLY A 601 19.48 -13.36 3.89
CA GLY A 601 19.59 -14.60 4.61
C GLY A 601 19.35 -15.68 3.58
N GLU A 602 20.30 -16.58 3.44
CA GLU A 602 20.09 -17.71 2.54
C GLU A 602 18.95 -18.55 3.11
N ALA A 603 17.90 -18.74 2.30
CA ALA A 603 16.78 -19.59 2.68
C ALA A 603 17.25 -21.05 2.73
N LEU A 604 16.99 -21.70 3.86
CA LEU A 604 17.30 -23.09 4.11
C LEU A 604 16.02 -23.83 4.49
N ASP A 605 15.46 -24.54 3.51
CA ASP A 605 14.25 -25.34 3.69
C ASP A 605 14.61 -26.80 4.01
N LEU A 606 14.10 -27.30 5.13
CA LEU A 606 14.31 -28.66 5.61
C LEU A 606 12.97 -29.39 5.66
N GLU A 607 12.74 -30.28 4.69
CA GLU A 607 11.55 -31.12 4.68
C GLU A 607 11.61 -32.20 5.77
N PHE A 608 10.56 -32.28 6.58
CA PHE A 608 10.44 -33.27 7.63
C PHE A 608 10.10 -34.65 7.06
N SER A 609 10.86 -35.66 7.48
CA SER A 609 10.61 -37.06 7.19
C SER A 609 9.70 -37.70 8.24
N GLY A 610 8.86 -38.66 7.83
CA GLY A 610 7.96 -39.40 8.72
C GLY A 610 6.47 -39.04 8.62
N ALA A 611 6.08 -38.24 7.62
CA ALA A 611 4.69 -37.84 7.38
C ALA A 611 3.74 -39.07 7.35
N GLY A 612 2.57 -38.94 7.98
CA GLY A 612 1.68 -40.07 8.21
C GLY A 612 0.50 -39.75 9.13
N ALA A 613 -0.22 -40.79 9.54
CA ALA A 613 -1.37 -40.68 10.41
C ALA A 613 -0.98 -40.17 11.81
N ILE A 614 -1.77 -39.24 12.33
CA ILE A 614 -1.64 -38.71 13.69
C ILE A 614 -2.39 -39.66 14.63
N PRO A 615 -1.77 -40.17 15.70
CA PRO A 615 -2.46 -40.94 16.73
C PRO A 615 -3.59 -40.12 17.41
N ASP A 616 -4.82 -40.61 17.29
CA ASP A 616 -6.05 -40.01 17.85
C ASP A 616 -6.05 -40.05 19.38
N ASN A 617 -6.21 -38.89 20.03
CA ASN A 617 -6.20 -38.70 21.49
C ASN A 617 -5.03 -39.42 22.21
N ASP A 618 -3.86 -39.49 21.58
CA ASP A 618 -2.68 -40.14 22.14
C ASP A 618 -1.57 -39.10 22.37
N PRO A 619 -1.17 -38.85 23.64
CA PRO A 619 -0.15 -37.86 23.96
C PRO A 619 1.25 -38.22 23.40
N ALA A 620 1.46 -39.43 22.88
CA ALA A 620 2.68 -39.76 22.15
C ALA A 620 2.81 -38.98 20.83
N GLY A 621 1.68 -38.66 20.17
CA GLY A 621 1.63 -37.94 18.90
C GLY A 621 2.39 -38.61 17.75
N LEU A 622 2.51 -37.88 16.63
CA LEU A 622 3.37 -38.19 15.51
C LEU A 622 4.65 -37.33 15.60
N SER A 623 5.81 -37.98 15.60
CA SER A 623 7.11 -37.32 15.55
C SER A 623 7.72 -37.42 14.15
N LEU A 624 8.19 -36.28 13.65
CA LEU A 624 8.82 -36.11 12.35
C LEU A 624 10.23 -35.57 12.56
N SER A 625 11.16 -35.90 11.66
CA SER A 625 12.56 -35.46 11.81
C SER A 625 13.14 -34.83 10.54
N ALA A 626 13.91 -33.76 10.73
CA ALA A 626 14.67 -33.07 9.69
C ALA A 626 16.10 -32.78 10.21
N SER A 627 17.07 -32.60 9.33
CA SER A 627 18.44 -32.29 9.77
C SER A 627 19.21 -31.45 8.76
N THR A 628 20.10 -30.60 9.27
CA THR A 628 21.07 -29.84 8.45
C THR A 628 22.46 -29.85 9.09
N GLN A 629 23.48 -29.59 8.29
CA GLN A 629 24.87 -29.38 8.73
C GLN A 629 25.28 -27.90 8.68
N ASP A 630 24.33 -27.00 8.38
CA ASP A 630 24.60 -25.57 8.30
C ASP A 630 24.85 -24.99 9.70
N GLU A 631 26.07 -24.56 9.98
CA GLU A 631 26.46 -24.06 11.31
C GLU A 631 26.08 -22.59 11.53
N ARG A 632 25.59 -21.87 10.51
CA ARG A 632 25.24 -20.45 10.56
C ARG A 632 24.08 -20.20 11.52
N LEU A 633 23.99 -18.97 12.02
CA LEU A 633 22.95 -18.58 12.97
C LEU A 633 21.62 -18.39 12.26
N ILE A 634 20.55 -18.89 12.87
CA ILE A 634 19.18 -18.71 12.42
C ILE A 634 18.78 -17.25 12.65
N ALA A 635 18.48 -16.54 11.57
CA ALA A 635 17.91 -15.20 11.57
C ALA A 635 16.38 -15.24 11.66
N GLU A 636 15.74 -16.20 10.98
CA GLU A 636 14.29 -16.43 11.03
C GLU A 636 13.99 -17.94 10.97
N ALA A 637 12.92 -18.38 11.63
CA ALA A 637 12.43 -19.75 11.55
C ALA A 637 10.91 -19.80 11.46
N SER A 638 10.39 -20.63 10.56
CA SER A 638 8.97 -20.98 10.52
C SER A 638 8.77 -22.43 10.08
N VAL A 639 7.63 -23.02 10.41
CA VAL A 639 7.25 -24.36 9.98
C VAL A 639 6.00 -24.27 9.12
N PHE A 640 6.13 -24.62 7.84
CA PHE A 640 4.98 -24.89 7.00
C PHE A 640 4.44 -26.28 7.29
N VAL A 641 3.13 -26.39 7.57
CA VAL A 641 2.45 -27.68 7.75
C VAL A 641 1.25 -27.78 6.82
N ASP A 642 1.09 -28.95 6.23
CA ASP A 642 -0.09 -29.39 5.49
C ASP A 642 -0.62 -30.66 6.16
N ILE A 643 -1.69 -30.53 6.91
CA ILE A 643 -2.29 -31.60 7.72
C ILE A 643 -3.75 -31.72 7.35
N THR A 644 -4.16 -32.93 6.97
CA THR A 644 -5.58 -33.25 6.83
C THR A 644 -6.14 -33.68 8.18
N HIS A 645 -7.16 -33.02 8.70
CA HIS A 645 -7.81 -33.34 9.99
C HIS A 645 -9.27 -32.88 9.97
N SER A 646 -10.20 -33.64 10.55
CA SER A 646 -11.63 -33.27 10.60
C SER A 646 -11.97 -32.24 11.69
N TRP A 647 -10.99 -31.88 12.52
CA TRP A 647 -11.12 -30.80 13.51
C TRP A 647 -9.75 -30.24 13.88
N ARG A 648 -9.30 -29.16 13.24
CA ARG A 648 -7.91 -28.70 13.40
C ARG A 648 -7.62 -28.14 14.80
N GLY A 649 -8.65 -27.73 15.53
CA GLY A 649 -8.54 -27.22 16.90
C GLY A 649 -8.01 -28.23 17.92
N ASP A 650 -7.96 -29.52 17.59
CA ASP A 650 -7.44 -30.54 18.50
C ASP A 650 -5.91 -30.68 18.43
N LEU A 651 -5.29 -30.11 17.40
CA LEU A 651 -3.88 -30.29 17.11
C LEU A 651 -3.00 -29.32 17.90
N SER A 652 -2.02 -29.86 18.61
CA SER A 652 -0.88 -29.11 19.13
C SER A 652 0.39 -29.49 18.36
N ILE A 653 1.21 -28.51 18.02
CA ILE A 653 2.44 -28.70 17.24
C ILE A 653 3.61 -28.12 18.02
N THR A 654 4.60 -28.97 18.30
CA THR A 654 5.83 -28.60 19.02
C THR A 654 7.03 -28.80 18.11
N LEU A 655 7.85 -27.75 17.98
CA LEU A 655 9.15 -27.82 17.33
C LEU A 655 10.24 -28.04 18.38
N VAL A 656 11.16 -28.95 18.11
CA VAL A 656 12.31 -29.25 18.96
C VAL A 656 13.59 -28.98 18.17
N HIS A 657 14.42 -28.09 18.72
CA HIS A 657 15.73 -27.73 18.17
C HIS A 657 16.81 -28.76 18.61
N PRO A 658 17.89 -28.95 17.83
CA PRO A 658 18.99 -29.88 18.16
C PRO A 658 19.62 -29.73 19.55
N ASP A 659 19.56 -28.54 20.16
CA ASP A 659 20.04 -28.27 21.53
C ASP A 659 19.08 -28.74 22.63
N GLY A 660 17.92 -29.29 22.27
CA GLY A 660 16.88 -29.76 23.18
C GLY A 660 15.82 -28.71 23.53
N THR A 661 15.88 -27.51 22.95
CA THR A 661 14.83 -26.48 23.12
C THR A 661 13.53 -26.94 22.49
N ARG A 662 12.43 -26.79 23.22
CA ARG A 662 11.09 -27.20 22.79
C ARG A 662 10.20 -25.96 22.77
N GLU A 663 9.62 -25.65 21.63
CA GLU A 663 8.69 -24.54 21.44
C GLU A 663 7.37 -25.08 20.93
N VAL A 664 6.28 -24.79 21.65
CA VAL A 664 4.94 -25.08 21.14
C VAL A 664 4.56 -23.95 20.19
N ILE A 665 4.61 -24.24 18.89
CA ILE A 665 4.34 -23.27 17.80
C ILE A 665 2.86 -23.20 17.44
N GLN A 666 2.07 -24.16 17.92
CA GLN A 666 0.60 -24.16 17.88
C GLN A 666 0.08 -24.93 19.08
N GLU A 667 -0.77 -24.30 19.88
CA GLU A 667 -1.54 -24.95 20.95
C GLU A 667 -2.89 -25.43 20.41
N ALA A 668 -3.44 -26.50 21.01
CA ALA A 668 -4.80 -26.93 20.71
C ALA A 668 -5.81 -25.83 21.11
N ASN A 669 -6.76 -25.53 20.24
CA ASN A 669 -7.81 -24.56 20.44
C ASN A 669 -9.18 -25.20 20.19
N PRO A 670 -9.91 -25.61 21.25
CA PRO A 670 -11.24 -26.23 21.12
C PRO A 670 -12.30 -25.34 20.43
N GLY A 671 -12.05 -24.03 20.30
CA GLY A 671 -12.92 -23.10 19.59
C GLY A 671 -12.72 -23.09 18.07
N ASP A 672 -11.69 -23.76 17.54
CA ASP A 672 -11.36 -23.80 16.12
C ASP A 672 -11.89 -25.08 15.45
N SER A 673 -13.15 -25.01 15.03
CA SER A 673 -13.91 -26.15 14.51
C SER A 673 -13.75 -26.42 13.01
N GLU A 674 -12.76 -25.81 12.36
CA GLU A 674 -12.54 -25.96 10.92
C GLU A 674 -11.73 -27.21 10.60
N ASP A 675 -11.86 -27.69 9.35
CA ASP A 675 -11.09 -28.82 8.83
C ASP A 675 -9.69 -28.37 8.35
N ASN A 676 -8.72 -29.26 8.51
CA ASN A 676 -7.37 -29.19 7.96
C ASN A 676 -6.53 -27.99 8.41
N LEU A 677 -5.21 -28.13 8.29
CA LEU A 677 -4.25 -27.09 8.63
C LEU A 677 -3.25 -26.94 7.48
N ASN A 678 -3.30 -25.80 6.78
CA ASN A 678 -2.38 -25.45 5.71
C ASN A 678 -1.87 -24.01 5.92
N ILE A 679 -0.89 -23.88 6.81
CA ILE A 679 -0.40 -22.59 7.31
C ILE A 679 1.10 -22.63 7.56
N ARG A 680 1.70 -21.45 7.73
CA ARG A 680 3.04 -21.27 8.29
C ARG A 680 2.93 -20.85 9.74
N LEU A 681 3.71 -21.49 10.59
CA LEU A 681 3.81 -21.23 12.02
C LEU A 681 5.19 -20.64 12.32
N ALA A 682 5.24 -19.40 12.79
CA ALA A 682 6.50 -18.76 13.15
C ALA A 682 7.11 -19.41 14.41
N SER A 683 8.44 -19.43 14.49
CA SER A 683 9.20 -19.90 15.64
C SER A 683 10.19 -18.81 16.04
N ALA A 684 9.97 -18.22 17.21
CA ALA A 684 10.88 -17.21 17.77
C ALA A 684 11.99 -17.87 18.59
N GLY A 685 11.73 -19.05 19.16
CA GLY A 685 12.65 -19.77 20.05
C GLY A 685 13.92 -20.29 19.40
N LEU A 686 14.01 -20.24 18.07
CA LEU A 686 15.17 -20.70 17.27
C LEU A 686 16.10 -19.57 16.83
N VAL A 687 15.63 -18.31 16.86
CA VAL A 687 16.42 -17.17 16.38
C VAL A 687 17.69 -17.02 17.24
N GLY A 688 18.82 -16.79 16.58
CA GLY A 688 20.15 -16.67 17.20
C GLY A 688 20.83 -18.02 17.53
N LYS A 689 20.19 -19.15 17.24
CA LYS A 689 20.79 -20.49 17.43
C LYS A 689 21.50 -20.96 16.16
N SER A 690 22.45 -21.89 16.30
CA SER A 690 23.06 -22.53 15.12
C SER A 690 22.04 -23.41 14.43
N ALA A 691 21.96 -23.34 13.09
CA ALA A 691 21.04 -24.16 12.33
C ALA A 691 21.39 -25.67 12.38
N ALA A 692 22.62 -26.04 12.74
CA ALA A 692 23.14 -27.39 12.59
C ALA A 692 22.49 -28.38 13.57
N GLY A 693 22.12 -29.55 13.05
CA GLY A 693 21.71 -30.71 13.85
C GLY A 693 20.38 -31.32 13.40
N ALA A 694 19.80 -32.14 14.28
CA ALA A 694 18.53 -32.82 14.06
C ALA A 694 17.37 -32.09 14.77
N TYR A 695 16.37 -31.71 14.00
CA TYR A 695 15.12 -31.13 14.44
C TYR A 695 14.06 -32.21 14.55
N GLU A 696 13.14 -32.02 15.50
CA GLU A 696 11.96 -32.87 15.66
C GLU A 696 10.70 -32.00 15.63
N LEU A 697 9.70 -32.40 14.86
CA LEU A 697 8.36 -31.79 14.87
C LEU A 697 7.38 -32.82 15.45
N ILE A 698 6.72 -32.47 16.54
CA ILE A 698 5.77 -33.34 17.23
C ILE A 698 4.37 -32.77 17.02
N VAL A 699 3.49 -33.57 16.40
CA VAL A 699 2.08 -33.23 16.18
C VAL A 699 1.23 -34.16 17.04
N ILE A 700 0.46 -33.61 17.96
CA ILE A 700 -0.41 -34.37 18.88
C ILE A 700 -1.86 -33.96 18.63
N ASP A 701 -2.73 -34.95 18.48
CA ASP A 701 -4.16 -34.80 18.58
C ASP A 701 -4.60 -34.96 20.05
N ASN A 702 -5.20 -33.90 20.60
CA ASN A 702 -5.55 -33.81 22.01
C ASN A 702 -7.01 -34.19 22.30
N ALA A 703 -7.80 -34.51 21.28
CA ALA A 703 -9.18 -34.95 21.44
C ALA A 703 -9.42 -36.27 20.72
N GLY A 704 -10.54 -36.91 21.04
CA GLY A 704 -10.91 -38.21 20.48
C GLY A 704 -11.97 -38.09 19.39
N SER A 705 -11.95 -38.99 18.40
CA SER A 705 -12.95 -39.23 17.34
C SER A 705 -12.65 -38.55 16.00
N ASP A 706 -12.05 -37.38 16.04
CA ASP A 706 -11.52 -36.72 14.85
C ASP A 706 -10.15 -37.31 14.54
N THR A 707 -9.83 -37.47 13.25
CA THR A 707 -8.58 -38.14 12.85
C THR A 707 -7.96 -37.44 11.66
N GLY A 708 -6.64 -37.57 11.54
CA GLY A 708 -5.93 -36.96 10.43
C GLY A 708 -4.53 -37.48 10.20
N SER A 709 -3.85 -36.83 9.25
CA SER A 709 -2.50 -37.16 8.85
C SER A 709 -1.74 -35.91 8.44
N VAL A 710 -0.46 -35.85 8.81
CA VAL A 710 0.47 -34.89 8.23
C VAL A 710 0.76 -35.32 6.79
N VAL A 711 0.42 -34.48 5.83
CA VAL A 711 0.72 -34.67 4.40
C VAL A 711 2.12 -34.16 4.11
N LYS A 712 2.45 -32.96 4.59
CA LYS A 712 3.74 -32.31 4.40
C LYS A 712 4.09 -31.43 5.59
N ALA A 713 5.37 -31.39 5.95
CA ALA A 713 5.91 -30.41 6.89
C ALA A 713 7.31 -29.98 6.44
N VAL A 714 7.59 -28.67 6.49
CA VAL A 714 8.88 -28.08 6.11
C VAL A 714 9.28 -27.06 7.16
N LEU A 715 10.50 -27.18 7.70
CA LEU A 715 11.14 -26.13 8.49
C LEU A 715 11.83 -25.16 7.53
N GLU A 716 11.32 -23.94 7.44
CA GLU A 716 11.83 -22.86 6.61
C GLU A 716 12.70 -21.97 7.51
N LEU A 717 14.03 -22.00 7.33
CA LEU A 717 14.98 -21.16 8.05
C LEU A 717 15.50 -20.06 7.12
N LYS A 718 15.81 -18.89 7.69
CA LYS A 718 16.81 -17.98 7.12
C LYS A 718 18.03 -18.03 8.01
N VAL A 719 19.19 -18.28 7.43
CA VAL A 719 20.47 -18.24 8.14
C VAL A 719 21.26 -17.01 7.73
N ALA A 720 22.01 -16.43 8.68
CA ALA A 720 22.92 -15.32 8.40
C ALA A 720 23.97 -15.73 7.35
N GLU A 721 24.45 -14.81 6.49
CA GLU A 721 25.52 -15.10 5.52
C GLU A 721 26.85 -15.52 6.15
#